data_AF-A0A2E6YZM9-F1
#
_entry.id   AF-A0A2E6YZM9-F1
#
_cell.length_a   1.000
_cell.length_b   1.000
_cell.length_c   1.000
_cell.angle_alpha   90.00
_cell.angle_beta   90.00
_cell.angle_gamma   90.00
#
_symmetry.space_group_name_H-M   'P 1'
#
loop_
_entity.id
_entity.type
_entity.pdbx_description
1 polymer ?
#
loop_
_entity_poly.entity_id
_entity_poly.type
_entity_poly.pdbx_seq_one_letter_code
_entity_poly.pdbx_strand_id
1 'polypeptide(L)'
;MAGAIDKKIAEVKKELEDSPSTHLSARNGILSSVTLIREFSESRLNALCEKFTAVDYALYIQLEDEGTGNNLLLEDENEILMEASIIGANYSLAEICENLAKQRLICYGARDLQNTFRKFDLPSYETVNGALGLSEPNTSYFGIKATDIGETYSINLTSSEDSTQTQGSNTFSTYINDYYVVRSRVDGELVDINDDMGPYSTPNDDTPFGNAIAWGQSITTEAGTWNADYAKANIASVSPQSSGAYNELTVIRLNDHLTSGSNTSYTPVGPSFGQKFYLKRHEDHVNTFTITGTTTTGSLEITNVSDTDLAKIKYGDVIGGTGIPDDNVSIAAVQSAGSKIRLSNTGIATADGTVTITVNSVPFGYAKNDIFCQVEVVGEGLVKNPDWKPVGDDAGDYSGSDAGADDLLNANTSQFVGLLGFFDPDNGSSNATNDITKGARNDWVSLQKEISGTTYPYKERNPFFPAMGGTVKAYEVDNGEIVGTQPTGLGDEDIPSGRYIRFDYERANNSSVMPENRYYIDQAEKFYYEVPCTNVSYTCGTVTVGTNHTMPNVGEPPTTMTKTGLSATITRVQGTSVTCDGVTVSVGDTGDIPADTDTTHPALSGSSSPPSADATIGTYYTLGANNYIYQNRLHYQTVTTTSGTNWVATLATDTTVFPCRYNFVQKHLYEAGGSGDNIMNADVQFIKDTVNDLQTLAPFRDPIITGAQAGGSGIADDVFDTYIQTEPSADLAALSSALTTFRDLLPAQSRTGDDNSDSGKGTLITFANTTWAAFHTELSTFGTNCGKRTTEIDTRIGVPTRSGTQSSSFKQYPGIYVSAVPAANTTSGHVPYGRAIYDSCNYLLGDTLKLGVQLIQDIQGLTDLVDLVKKARNKYEIYNGRAKEYS
;
A
#
# COMPACT_ATOMS: atom_id res chain seq x y z
N MET A 1 7.47 65.22 0.63
CA MET A 1 7.64 63.85 0.10
C MET A 1 8.34 62.95 1.12
N ALA A 2 9.48 63.36 1.69
CA ALA A 2 10.16 62.62 2.78
C ALA A 2 9.25 62.26 3.98
N GLY A 3 8.53 63.22 4.57
CA GLY A 3 7.66 62.92 5.72
C GLY A 3 6.42 62.05 5.44
N ALA A 4 6.01 61.87 4.18
CA ALA A 4 4.95 60.92 3.82
C ALA A 4 5.51 59.50 3.66
N ILE A 5 6.77 59.39 3.23
CA ILE A 5 7.52 58.15 3.13
C ILE A 5 7.85 57.64 4.54
N ASP A 6 8.33 58.51 5.44
CA ASP A 6 8.63 58.15 6.83
C ASP A 6 7.38 57.68 7.59
N LYS A 7 6.22 58.32 7.34
CA LYS A 7 4.94 57.89 7.89
C LYS A 7 4.50 56.53 7.35
N LYS A 8 4.72 56.26 6.06
CA LYS A 8 4.38 54.97 5.45
C LYS A 8 5.32 53.86 5.91
N ILE A 9 6.60 54.15 6.10
CA ILE A 9 7.58 53.25 6.71
C ILE A 9 7.16 52.92 8.15
N ALA A 10 6.76 53.91 8.96
CA ALA A 10 6.32 53.69 10.33
C ALA A 10 5.00 52.89 10.42
N GLU A 11 4.03 53.17 9.53
CA GLU A 11 2.78 52.40 9.43
C GLU A 11 3.05 50.93 9.04
N VAL A 12 3.91 50.69 8.05
CA VAL A 12 4.25 49.33 7.58
C VAL A 12 5.13 48.58 8.58
N LYS A 13 6.03 49.27 9.29
CA LYS A 13 6.86 48.67 10.35
C LYS A 13 6.01 48.25 11.53
N LYS A 14 5.03 49.07 11.90
CA LYS A 14 3.99 48.71 12.88
C LYS A 14 3.12 47.56 12.38
N GLU A 15 2.76 47.53 11.10
CA GLU A 15 2.02 46.42 10.49
C GLU A 15 2.83 45.10 10.51
N LEU A 16 4.15 45.15 10.40
CA LEU A 16 5.08 44.00 10.52
C LEU A 16 5.33 43.57 11.99
N GLU A 17 5.38 44.50 12.93
CA GLU A 17 5.48 44.22 14.38
C GLU A 17 4.16 43.70 14.96
N ASP A 18 3.02 44.19 14.46
CA ASP A 18 1.66 43.76 14.82
C ASP A 18 1.20 42.56 13.96
N SER A 19 1.94 42.18 12.90
CA SER A 19 1.75 40.92 12.20
C SER A 19 1.99 39.78 13.19
N PRO A 20 1.13 38.76 13.27
CA PRO A 20 1.38 37.67 14.18
C PRO A 20 2.75 37.04 13.84
N SER A 21 3.36 36.33 14.79
CA SER A 21 4.52 35.44 14.63
C SER A 21 4.24 34.25 13.67
N THR A 22 3.51 34.56 12.60
CA THR A 22 2.86 33.76 11.57
C THR A 22 3.83 32.90 10.79
N HIS A 23 5.10 33.26 10.70
CA HIS A 23 6.08 32.38 10.06
C HIS A 23 6.37 31.14 10.89
N LEU A 24 6.35 31.23 12.23
CA LEU A 24 6.42 30.07 13.12
C LEU A 24 5.05 29.38 13.25
N SER A 25 3.95 30.14 13.33
CA SER A 25 2.60 29.54 13.47
C SER A 25 2.12 28.85 12.20
N ALA A 26 2.39 29.38 11.01
CA ALA A 26 2.12 28.69 9.76
C ALA A 26 2.93 27.40 9.72
N ARG A 27 4.24 27.45 10.01
CA ARG A 27 5.15 26.30 10.02
C ARG A 27 4.77 25.22 11.04
N ASN A 28 4.31 25.59 12.23
CA ASN A 28 3.73 24.66 13.20
C ASN A 28 2.45 24.02 12.64
N GLY A 29 1.61 24.78 11.95
CA GLY A 29 0.46 24.25 11.21
C GLY A 29 0.86 23.22 10.14
N ILE A 30 1.90 23.51 9.35
CA ILE A 30 2.43 22.58 8.32
C ILE A 30 2.93 21.29 8.98
N LEU A 31 3.70 21.38 10.06
CA LEU A 31 4.25 20.22 10.76
C LEU A 31 3.16 19.39 11.44
N SER A 32 2.17 20.03 12.07
CA SER A 32 0.99 19.33 12.62
C SER A 32 0.19 18.63 11.53
N SER A 33 0.01 19.26 10.36
CA SER A 33 -0.60 18.60 9.20
C SER A 33 0.24 17.41 8.74
N VAL A 34 1.58 17.51 8.64
CA VAL A 34 2.47 16.40 8.26
C VAL A 34 2.47 15.25 9.26
N THR A 35 2.34 15.51 10.56
CA THR A 35 2.16 14.47 11.58
C THR A 35 0.81 13.75 11.40
N LEU A 36 -0.28 14.51 11.21
CA LEU A 36 -1.61 13.94 10.94
C LEU A 36 -1.62 13.12 9.63
N ILE A 37 -0.90 13.58 8.60
CA ILE A 37 -0.69 12.86 7.33
C ILE A 37 -0.12 11.46 7.60
N ARG A 38 0.86 11.34 8.50
CA ARG A 38 1.52 10.07 8.82
C ARG A 38 0.67 9.14 9.66
N GLU A 39 0.04 9.65 10.71
CA GLU A 39 -0.89 8.83 11.51
C GLU A 39 -2.02 8.28 10.63
N PHE A 40 -2.50 9.08 9.69
CA PHE A 40 -3.49 8.66 8.69
C PHE A 40 -2.92 7.63 7.69
N SER A 41 -1.71 7.86 7.18
CA SER A 41 -0.99 6.95 6.29
C SER A 41 -0.78 5.58 6.93
N GLU A 42 -0.31 5.56 8.17
CA GLU A 42 0.01 4.35 8.93
C GLU A 42 -1.23 3.57 9.35
N SER A 43 -2.36 4.24 9.59
CA SER A 43 -3.58 3.60 10.10
C SER A 43 -4.62 3.26 9.04
N ARG A 44 -4.73 4.04 7.95
CA ARG A 44 -5.80 3.91 6.94
C ARG A 44 -5.30 3.55 5.55
N LEU A 45 -4.19 4.12 5.11
CA LEU A 45 -3.62 3.78 3.81
C LEU A 45 -2.88 2.43 3.84
N ASN A 46 -2.20 2.13 4.95
CA ASN A 46 -1.67 0.79 5.20
C ASN A 46 -2.78 -0.26 5.23
N ALA A 47 -3.96 0.00 5.80
CA ALA A 47 -5.07 -0.96 5.80
C ALA A 47 -5.61 -1.26 4.38
N LEU A 48 -5.53 -0.28 3.46
CA LEU A 48 -5.90 -0.46 2.05
C LEU A 48 -4.82 -1.22 1.25
N CYS A 49 -3.54 -1.03 1.62
CA CYS A 49 -2.37 -1.58 0.92
C CYS A 49 -1.74 -2.77 1.67
N GLU A 50 -2.39 -3.24 2.75
CA GLU A 50 -1.87 -4.28 3.64
C GLU A 50 -1.61 -5.54 2.83
N LYS A 51 -0.41 -6.09 3.00
CA LYS A 51 0.01 -7.31 2.32
C LYS A 51 -0.33 -8.51 3.19
N PHE A 52 -1.17 -9.38 2.64
CA PHE A 52 -1.48 -10.68 3.19
C PHE A 52 -0.55 -11.72 2.57
N THR A 53 0.12 -12.50 3.42
CA THR A 53 1.04 -13.54 2.99
C THR A 53 0.26 -14.80 2.66
N ALA A 54 0.33 -15.26 1.40
CA ALA A 54 -0.11 -16.61 1.06
C ALA A 54 0.97 -17.58 1.58
N VAL A 55 0.67 -18.35 2.62
CA VAL A 55 1.65 -19.28 3.21
C VAL A 55 1.69 -20.54 2.36
N ASP A 56 2.88 -20.95 1.91
CA ASP A 56 3.14 -22.32 1.45
C ASP A 56 3.93 -23.10 2.52
N TYR A 57 3.59 -24.37 2.64
CA TYR A 57 3.98 -25.37 3.65
C TYR A 57 5.42 -25.32 4.18
N ALA A 58 5.58 -25.71 5.46
CA ALA A 58 6.86 -26.16 6.00
C ALA A 58 7.24 -27.49 5.32
N LEU A 59 8.33 -27.49 4.55
CA LEU A 59 8.93 -28.73 4.06
C LEU A 59 9.81 -29.30 5.17
N TYR A 60 9.39 -30.43 5.72
CA TYR A 60 10.20 -31.24 6.62
C TYR A 60 11.03 -32.22 5.78
N ILE A 61 12.30 -31.91 5.53
CA ILE A 61 13.22 -32.86 4.89
C ILE A 61 13.81 -33.78 5.96
N GLN A 62 13.46 -35.07 5.91
CA GLN A 62 14.15 -36.09 6.67
C GLN A 62 15.44 -36.45 5.93
N LEU A 63 16.60 -36.18 6.54
CA LEU A 63 17.89 -36.62 6.03
C LEU A 63 18.13 -38.06 6.51
N GLU A 64 17.89 -39.05 5.65
CA GLU A 64 18.38 -40.42 5.90
C GLU A 64 19.82 -40.56 5.37
N ASP A 65 20.74 -40.93 6.26
CA ASP A 65 22.13 -41.24 5.89
C ASP A 65 22.20 -42.69 5.36
N GLU A 66 22.39 -42.87 4.05
CA GLU A 66 22.64 -44.20 3.46
C GLU A 66 24.11 -44.66 3.63
N GLY A 67 24.97 -43.90 4.31
CA GLY A 67 26.38 -44.21 4.50
C GLY A 67 26.74 -44.54 5.94
N THR A 68 27.34 -45.71 6.18
CA THR A 68 28.00 -46.00 7.46
C THR A 68 29.08 -44.96 7.77
N GLY A 69 28.72 -43.97 8.59
CA GLY A 69 29.65 -43.17 9.39
C GLY A 69 29.80 -41.71 8.99
N ASN A 70 28.93 -40.84 9.51
CA ASN A 70 29.38 -39.66 10.27
C ASN A 70 28.25 -39.06 11.11
N ASN A 71 28.58 -38.73 12.36
CA ASN A 71 27.66 -38.29 13.41
C ASN A 71 26.80 -37.06 13.04
N LEU A 72 25.49 -37.27 12.92
CA LEU A 72 24.44 -36.27 13.15
C LEU A 72 23.32 -36.86 14.03
N LEU A 73 23.67 -37.75 14.95
CA LEU A 73 22.78 -38.17 16.05
C LEU A 73 22.96 -37.16 17.20
N LEU A 74 21.92 -36.38 17.47
CA LEU A 74 21.75 -35.79 18.80
C LEU A 74 21.35 -36.93 19.75
N GLU A 75 21.84 -36.88 21.00
CA GLU A 75 21.70 -37.98 21.98
C GLU A 75 20.27 -38.21 22.48
N ASP A 76 19.30 -37.44 22.00
CA ASP A 76 17.88 -37.58 22.27
C ASP A 76 17.16 -37.82 20.93
N GLU A 77 16.18 -38.73 20.88
CA GLU A 77 15.48 -39.27 19.69
C GLU A 77 14.71 -38.25 18.79
N ASN A 78 15.15 -36.99 18.69
CA ASN A 78 14.56 -35.97 17.85
C ASN A 78 15.25 -35.96 16.47
N GLU A 79 14.49 -36.29 15.44
CA GLU A 79 14.89 -36.15 14.03
C GLU A 79 15.39 -34.72 13.75
N ILE A 80 16.50 -34.60 12.99
CA ILE A 80 16.91 -33.30 12.44
C ILE A 80 15.96 -32.96 11.30
N LEU A 81 14.87 -32.31 11.68
CA LEU A 81 13.95 -31.66 10.74
C LEU A 81 14.58 -30.34 10.32
N MET A 82 15.13 -30.27 9.11
CA MET A 82 15.43 -28.98 8.51
C MET A 82 14.10 -28.35 8.09
N GLU A 83 13.65 -27.34 8.84
CA GLU A 83 12.50 -26.53 8.45
C GLU A 83 12.93 -25.54 7.37
N ALA A 84 12.58 -25.83 6.11
CA ALA A 84 12.68 -24.86 5.04
C ALA A 84 11.33 -24.17 4.89
N SER A 85 11.28 -22.87 5.21
CA SER A 85 10.16 -22.00 4.87
C SER A 85 10.40 -21.38 3.50
N ILE A 86 9.50 -21.63 2.55
CA ILE A 86 9.43 -20.84 1.31
C ILE A 86 8.61 -19.60 1.66
N ILE A 87 9.22 -18.41 1.60
CA ILE A 87 8.50 -17.15 1.81
C ILE A 87 7.54 -16.99 0.63
N GLY A 88 6.25 -17.22 0.87
CA GLY A 88 5.21 -17.09 -0.11
C GLY A 88 5.03 -15.65 -0.62
N ALA A 89 4.35 -15.52 -1.75
CA ALA A 89 4.04 -14.22 -2.33
C ALA A 89 3.11 -13.41 -1.41
N ASN A 90 3.35 -12.09 -1.34
CA ASN A 90 2.58 -11.16 -0.54
C ASN A 90 1.63 -10.36 -1.43
N TYR A 91 0.33 -10.42 -1.15
CA TYR A 91 -0.71 -9.77 -1.96
C TYR A 91 -1.48 -8.73 -1.16
N SER A 92 -1.70 -7.55 -1.73
CA SER A 92 -2.68 -6.59 -1.25
C SER A 92 -4.11 -7.11 -1.47
N LEU A 93 -5.08 -6.57 -0.73
CA LEU A 93 -6.49 -6.92 -0.89
C LEU A 93 -6.98 -6.75 -2.36
N ALA A 94 -6.47 -5.72 -3.04
CA ALA A 94 -6.76 -5.45 -4.44
C ALA A 94 -6.21 -6.53 -5.38
N GLU A 95 -4.99 -7.03 -5.11
CA GLU A 95 -4.35 -8.11 -5.87
C GLU A 95 -5.03 -9.46 -5.62
N ILE A 96 -5.53 -9.69 -4.39
CA ILE A 96 -6.36 -10.87 -4.06
C ILE A 96 -7.64 -10.84 -4.90
N CYS A 97 -8.38 -9.71 -4.89
CA CYS A 97 -9.57 -9.54 -5.73
C CYS A 97 -9.27 -9.75 -7.22
N GLU A 98 -8.12 -9.26 -7.70
CA GLU A 98 -7.70 -9.41 -9.09
C GLU A 98 -7.51 -10.89 -9.47
N ASN A 99 -6.78 -11.66 -8.66
CA ASN A 99 -6.52 -13.09 -8.93
C ASN A 99 -7.80 -13.92 -8.83
N LEU A 100 -8.67 -13.63 -7.85
CA LEU A 100 -9.98 -14.26 -7.73
C LEU A 100 -10.87 -13.91 -8.94
N ALA A 101 -10.88 -12.66 -9.41
CA ALA A 101 -11.66 -12.25 -10.57
C ALA A 101 -11.20 -12.91 -11.88
N LYS A 102 -9.87 -13.11 -12.06
CA LYS A 102 -9.30 -13.92 -13.16
C LYS A 102 -9.86 -15.34 -13.13
N GLN A 103 -9.78 -16.01 -11.98
CA GLN A 103 -10.28 -17.37 -11.81
C GLN A 103 -11.80 -17.46 -12.08
N ARG A 104 -12.58 -16.49 -11.61
CA ARG A 104 -14.02 -16.38 -11.88
C ARG A 104 -14.35 -16.34 -13.37
N LEU A 105 -13.61 -15.54 -14.16
CA LEU A 105 -13.82 -15.45 -15.60
C LEU A 105 -13.47 -16.74 -16.34
N ILE A 106 -12.38 -17.41 -15.94
CA ILE A 106 -12.02 -18.71 -16.50
C ILE A 106 -13.13 -19.74 -16.20
N CYS A 107 -13.68 -19.75 -14.98
CA CYS A 107 -14.82 -20.61 -14.63
C CYS A 107 -16.12 -20.32 -15.41
N TYR A 108 -16.30 -19.10 -15.95
CA TYR A 108 -17.39 -18.80 -16.89
C TYR A 108 -17.13 -19.26 -18.33
N GLY A 109 -15.91 -19.72 -18.62
CA GLY A 109 -15.43 -19.97 -19.98
C GLY A 109 -15.04 -18.69 -20.73
N ALA A 110 -14.83 -17.58 -20.01
CA ALA A 110 -14.47 -16.27 -20.55
C ALA A 110 -12.96 -15.99 -20.41
N ARG A 111 -12.12 -17.00 -20.66
CA ARG A 111 -10.66 -16.93 -20.46
C ARG A 111 -9.98 -15.78 -21.21
N ASP A 112 -10.42 -15.46 -22.42
CA ASP A 112 -9.89 -14.34 -23.21
C ASP A 112 -10.14 -12.97 -22.56
N LEU A 113 -11.10 -12.90 -21.63
CA LEU A 113 -11.48 -11.69 -20.92
C LEU A 113 -10.83 -11.60 -19.53
N GLN A 114 -9.97 -12.54 -19.14
CA GLN A 114 -9.45 -12.67 -17.76
C GLN A 114 -8.73 -11.42 -17.23
N ASN A 115 -8.37 -10.44 -18.06
CA ASN A 115 -7.76 -9.17 -17.64
C ASN A 115 -8.62 -7.94 -17.94
N THR A 116 -9.92 -8.10 -18.20
CA THR A 116 -10.81 -7.02 -18.69
C THR A 116 -11.77 -6.44 -17.66
N PHE A 117 -11.77 -6.97 -16.43
CA PHE A 117 -12.59 -6.41 -15.35
C PHE A 117 -12.15 -4.99 -14.99
N ARG A 118 -13.11 -4.21 -14.48
CA ARG A 118 -12.83 -2.86 -13.97
C ARG A 118 -12.17 -2.96 -12.60
N LYS A 119 -11.18 -2.11 -12.37
CA LYS A 119 -10.52 -1.94 -11.07
C LYS A 119 -10.00 -0.51 -10.94
N PHE A 120 -9.66 -0.11 -9.72
CA PHE A 120 -8.90 1.10 -9.48
C PHE A 120 -7.41 0.80 -9.49
N ASP A 121 -6.62 1.75 -9.98
CA ASP A 121 -5.16 1.72 -9.81
C ASP A 121 -4.83 2.24 -8.40
N LEU A 122 -4.79 1.33 -7.43
CA LEU A 122 -4.46 1.65 -6.03
C LEU A 122 -2.93 1.69 -5.80
N PRO A 123 -2.45 2.47 -4.81
CA PRO A 123 -1.02 2.61 -4.56
C PRO A 123 -0.34 1.33 -4.05
N SER A 124 0.96 1.20 -4.32
CA SER A 124 1.80 0.13 -3.78
C SER A 124 2.10 0.34 -2.29
N TYR A 125 2.22 -0.75 -1.53
CA TYR A 125 2.50 -0.74 -0.08
C TYR A 125 3.76 0.03 0.35
N GLU A 126 4.79 0.11 -0.49
CA GLU A 126 6.09 0.75 -0.16
C GLU A 126 6.08 2.28 -0.25
N THR A 127 5.05 2.89 -0.83
CA THR A 127 5.03 4.35 -1.09
C THR A 127 4.59 5.17 0.13
N VAL A 128 4.04 4.50 1.15
CA VAL A 128 3.40 5.15 2.31
C VAL A 128 4.36 5.36 3.49
N ASN A 129 5.44 4.56 3.55
CA ASN A 129 6.39 4.52 4.66
C ASN A 129 7.76 5.09 4.27
N GLY A 130 7.79 6.22 3.56
CA GLY A 130 9.04 6.95 3.35
C GLY A 130 9.65 7.34 4.69
N ALA A 131 10.89 6.92 4.96
CA ALA A 131 11.57 7.17 6.23
C ALA A 131 11.88 8.67 6.43
N LEU A 132 10.95 9.44 7.00
CA LEU A 132 11.35 10.56 7.86
C LEU A 132 11.66 9.87 9.18
N GLY A 133 12.94 9.62 9.42
CA GLY A 133 13.43 9.14 10.71
C GLY A 133 13.37 10.25 11.73
N LEU A 134 12.18 10.79 12.01
CA LEU A 134 11.97 11.75 13.09
C LEU A 134 12.31 11.05 14.39
N SER A 135 13.45 11.43 14.97
CA SER A 135 13.85 10.91 16.27
C SER A 135 12.96 11.55 17.33
N GLU A 136 11.89 10.87 17.73
CA GLU A 136 10.99 11.37 18.77
C GLU A 136 11.77 11.64 20.07
N PRO A 137 11.53 12.79 20.73
CA PRO A 137 12.05 13.05 22.07
C PRO A 137 11.65 11.90 22.99
N ASN A 138 12.65 11.20 23.53
CA ASN A 138 12.40 10.27 24.61
C ASN A 138 12.79 10.92 25.94
N THR A 139 12.60 10.18 27.02
CA THR A 139 12.81 10.67 28.38
C THR A 139 14.24 11.16 28.62
N SER A 140 15.24 10.68 27.89
CA SER A 140 16.66 11.00 28.12
C SER A 140 17.42 11.42 26.85
N TYR A 141 16.74 11.64 25.72
CA TYR A 141 17.34 12.03 24.44
C TYR A 141 16.38 12.89 23.63
N PHE A 142 16.79 14.11 23.30
CA PHE A 142 15.96 15.08 22.57
C PHE A 142 16.78 16.16 21.89
N GLY A 143 16.24 16.72 20.81
CA GLY A 143 16.79 17.88 20.12
C GLY A 143 16.61 19.17 20.91
N ILE A 144 17.61 20.06 20.88
CA ILE A 144 17.59 21.30 21.63
C ILE A 144 18.02 22.53 20.84
N LYS A 145 17.50 23.68 21.25
CA LYS A 145 18.02 25.02 20.95
C LYS A 145 18.35 25.72 22.27
N ALA A 146 19.63 26.04 22.48
CA ALA A 146 20.09 26.70 23.69
C ALA A 146 20.24 28.23 23.49
N THR A 147 19.65 29.01 24.40
CA THR A 147 19.73 30.49 24.40
C THR A 147 19.92 31.03 25.81
N ASP A 148 20.35 32.28 25.92
CA ASP A 148 20.25 33.01 27.19
C ASP A 148 18.77 33.16 27.63
N ILE A 149 18.57 33.57 28.89
CA ILE A 149 17.24 33.71 29.51
C ILE A 149 16.37 34.73 28.73
N GLY A 150 16.97 35.76 28.16
CA GLY A 150 16.27 36.76 27.34
C GLY A 150 16.07 36.36 25.89
N GLU A 151 16.45 35.14 25.49
CA GLU A 151 16.42 34.61 24.10
C GLU A 151 17.13 35.49 23.07
N THR A 152 18.01 36.36 23.53
CA THR A 152 18.69 37.36 22.72
C THR A 152 19.91 36.75 22.02
N TYR A 153 20.57 35.78 22.64
CA TYR A 153 21.83 35.19 22.20
C TYR A 153 21.76 33.65 22.19
N SER A 154 22.29 33.03 21.14
CA SER A 154 22.47 31.57 21.07
C SER A 154 23.68 31.11 21.88
N ILE A 155 23.52 29.97 22.57
CA ILE A 155 24.55 29.36 23.40
C ILE A 155 24.98 28.03 22.79
N ASN A 156 26.28 27.88 22.56
CA ASN A 156 26.85 26.73 21.86
C ASN A 156 27.36 25.70 22.88
N LEU A 157 26.46 24.89 23.42
CA LEU A 157 26.83 23.82 24.36
C LEU A 157 27.77 22.80 23.69
N THR A 158 28.79 22.34 24.42
CA THR A 158 29.76 21.37 23.91
C THR A 158 30.20 20.37 24.98
N SER A 159 30.67 19.21 24.54
CA SER A 159 31.27 18.17 25.40
C SER A 159 32.77 18.38 25.64
N SER A 160 33.34 19.52 25.22
CA SER A 160 34.76 19.86 25.44
C SER A 160 34.98 20.62 26.76
N GLU A 161 35.87 20.09 27.59
CA GLU A 161 36.35 20.74 28.82
C GLU A 161 36.95 22.13 28.52
N ASP A 162 36.84 23.05 29.49
CA ASP A 162 37.32 24.44 29.43
C ASP A 162 36.77 25.30 28.28
N SER A 163 35.79 24.81 27.53
CA SER A 163 35.14 25.57 26.46
C SER A 163 34.37 26.76 27.04
N THR A 164 34.57 27.94 26.46
CA THR A 164 33.90 29.17 26.87
C THR A 164 33.33 29.91 25.68
N GLN A 165 32.27 30.67 25.93
CA GLN A 165 31.69 31.59 24.96
C GLN A 165 31.58 32.96 25.62
N THR A 166 31.98 33.99 24.88
CA THR A 166 31.83 35.39 25.30
C THR A 166 30.64 36.00 24.57
N GLN A 167 29.69 36.53 25.33
CA GLN A 167 28.57 37.32 24.80
C GLN A 167 28.45 38.61 25.63
N GLY A 168 28.56 39.75 24.95
CA GLY A 168 28.67 41.05 25.63
C GLY A 168 29.93 41.15 26.50
N SER A 169 29.78 41.52 27.78
CA SER A 169 30.87 41.64 28.76
C SER A 169 31.11 40.39 29.61
N ASN A 170 30.37 39.31 29.39
CA ASN A 170 30.44 38.09 30.19
C ASN A 170 31.07 36.96 29.36
N THR A 171 32.05 36.28 29.95
CA THR A 171 32.59 35.00 29.46
C THR A 171 32.07 33.91 30.37
N PHE A 172 31.57 32.84 29.80
CA PHE A 172 30.98 31.73 30.55
C PHE A 172 31.33 30.39 29.93
N SER A 173 31.27 29.33 30.74
CA SER A 173 31.52 27.97 30.27
C SER A 173 30.41 27.51 29.32
N THR A 174 30.77 26.79 28.26
CA THR A 174 29.84 26.07 27.39
C THR A 174 29.92 24.56 27.59
N TYR A 175 30.75 24.11 28.55
CA TYR A 175 30.94 22.71 28.82
C TYR A 175 29.71 22.11 29.51
N ILE A 176 29.10 21.10 28.89
CA ILE A 176 27.84 20.51 29.36
C ILE A 176 27.91 19.95 30.79
N ASN A 177 29.06 19.43 31.22
CA ASN A 177 29.19 18.81 32.55
C ASN A 177 29.24 19.85 33.68
N ASP A 178 29.31 21.14 33.36
CA ASP A 178 29.12 22.22 34.33
C ASP A 178 27.63 22.45 34.66
N TYR A 179 26.72 21.82 33.91
CA TYR A 179 25.29 22.07 33.97
C TYR A 179 24.42 20.81 34.16
N TYR A 180 23.25 21.00 34.75
CA TYR A 180 22.21 19.97 34.88
C TYR A 180 20.81 20.53 34.65
N VAL A 181 19.86 19.63 34.37
CA VAL A 181 18.41 19.91 34.41
C VAL A 181 17.76 19.22 35.60
N VAL A 182 16.54 19.61 35.96
CA VAL A 182 15.79 19.03 37.08
C VAL A 182 14.73 18.06 36.57
N ARG A 183 14.62 16.91 37.22
CA ARG A 183 13.62 15.88 36.92
C ARG A 183 12.85 15.49 38.18
N SER A 184 11.56 15.23 38.02
CA SER A 184 10.69 14.69 39.06
C SER A 184 10.93 13.19 39.29
N ARG A 185 11.00 12.78 40.56
CA ARG A 185 11.03 11.38 41.03
C ARG A 185 9.64 10.76 41.07
N VAL A 186 8.59 11.58 41.00
CA VAL A 186 7.20 11.16 41.16
C VAL A 186 6.59 10.66 39.86
N ASP A 187 6.92 11.29 38.72
CA ASP A 187 6.37 11.02 37.38
C ASP A 187 7.45 10.95 36.26
N GLY A 188 8.73 11.14 36.61
CA GLY A 188 9.85 11.02 35.69
C GLY A 188 9.97 12.15 34.68
N GLU A 189 9.12 13.18 34.76
CA GLU A 189 9.10 14.32 33.84
C GLU A 189 10.20 15.35 34.15
N LEU A 190 10.66 16.07 33.11
CA LEU A 190 11.51 17.24 33.28
C LEU A 190 10.66 18.42 33.79
N VAL A 191 11.21 19.20 34.72
CA VAL A 191 10.45 20.25 35.42
C VAL A 191 10.83 21.64 34.92
N ASP A 192 9.83 22.47 34.60
CA ASP A 192 9.99 23.92 34.35
C ASP A 192 10.02 24.68 35.69
N ILE A 193 10.91 25.66 35.81
CA ILE A 193 11.20 26.38 37.07
C ILE A 193 10.43 27.71 37.19
N ASN A 194 9.63 28.11 36.20
CA ASN A 194 8.67 29.19 36.40
C ASN A 194 7.52 28.79 37.35
N ASP A 195 7.33 27.50 37.62
CA ASP A 195 6.52 27.06 38.76
C ASP A 195 7.31 27.30 40.06
N ASP A 196 6.89 28.33 40.78
CA ASP A 196 7.43 28.79 42.06
C ASP A 196 7.62 27.62 43.04
N MET A 197 8.86 27.20 43.23
CA MET A 197 9.28 26.11 44.12
C MET A 197 9.30 26.59 45.58
N GLY A 198 8.13 26.85 46.16
CA GLY A 198 7.96 27.05 47.61
C GLY A 198 6.70 26.34 48.14
N PRO A 199 6.76 25.59 49.26
CA PRO A 199 7.62 25.82 50.41
C PRO A 199 8.25 24.53 50.97
N TYR A 200 9.30 24.03 50.31
CA TYR A 200 10.34 23.25 50.98
C TYR A 200 11.65 23.75 50.37
N SER A 201 12.40 24.49 51.20
CA SER A 201 13.61 25.26 50.90
C SER A 201 14.31 24.93 49.59
N THR A 202 14.52 25.94 48.74
CA THR A 202 15.63 25.95 47.78
C THR A 202 16.85 25.28 48.43
N PRO A 203 17.50 24.30 47.77
CA PRO A 203 18.60 23.54 48.37
C PRO A 203 19.59 24.49 49.04
N ASN A 204 19.77 24.30 50.34
CA ASN A 204 20.62 25.11 51.21
C ASN A 204 21.63 24.20 51.92
N ASP A 205 22.50 24.77 52.74
CA ASP A 205 23.54 24.00 53.44
C ASP A 205 22.97 22.90 54.35
N ASP A 206 21.71 23.02 54.80
CA ASP A 206 21.01 22.04 55.62
C ASP A 206 20.27 20.95 54.80
N THR A 207 19.98 21.20 53.52
CA THR A 207 19.38 20.26 52.56
C THR A 207 20.14 20.32 51.23
N PRO A 208 21.31 19.63 51.12
CA PRO A 208 22.19 19.76 49.98
C PRO A 208 21.56 19.20 48.70
N PHE A 209 21.86 19.84 47.58
CA PHE A 209 21.41 19.43 46.25
C PHE A 209 22.12 18.15 45.80
N GLY A 210 21.41 17.03 45.57
CA GLY A 210 22.05 15.86 44.96
C GLY A 210 21.25 14.55 44.94
N ASN A 211 21.75 13.59 44.14
CA ASN A 211 21.32 12.20 44.13
C ASN A 211 21.95 11.44 45.30
N ALA A 212 21.60 11.76 46.55
CA ALA A 212 22.09 10.96 47.68
C ALA A 212 21.51 9.54 47.61
N ILE A 213 20.31 9.39 47.04
CA ILE A 213 19.67 8.11 46.74
C ILE A 213 19.58 7.93 45.22
N ALA A 214 20.12 6.81 44.71
CA ALA A 214 20.05 6.48 43.29
C ALA A 214 18.60 6.29 42.81
N TRP A 215 18.35 6.58 41.54
CA TRP A 215 17.04 6.38 40.91
C TRP A 215 16.53 4.94 41.12
N GLY A 216 15.28 4.79 41.57
CA GLY A 216 14.64 3.51 41.86
C GLY A 216 14.95 2.90 43.24
N GLN A 217 15.75 3.57 44.08
CA GLN A 217 15.96 3.19 45.48
C GLN A 217 14.95 3.90 46.41
N SER A 218 14.71 3.34 47.59
CA SER A 218 13.75 3.91 48.55
C SER A 218 14.16 5.29 49.04
N ILE A 219 13.28 6.28 48.88
CA ILE A 219 13.47 7.67 49.33
C ILE A 219 13.09 7.92 50.81
N THR A 220 12.88 6.87 51.61
CA THR A 220 12.39 7.02 53.00
C THR A 220 13.28 7.93 53.86
N THR A 221 14.59 7.98 53.60
CA THR A 221 15.54 8.85 54.31
C THR A 221 15.58 10.29 53.79
N GLU A 222 14.99 10.55 52.63
CA GLU A 222 14.82 11.88 52.03
C GLU A 222 13.39 12.43 52.23
N ALA A 223 12.50 11.67 52.88
CA ALA A 223 11.09 12.04 53.06
C ALA A 223 10.92 13.41 53.73
N GLY A 224 10.12 14.29 53.11
CA GLY A 224 9.90 15.66 53.57
C GLY A 224 11.00 16.66 53.15
N THR A 225 11.96 16.23 52.32
CA THR A 225 12.95 17.09 51.68
C THR A 225 12.66 17.25 50.19
N TRP A 226 13.21 18.29 49.56
CA TRP A 226 13.11 18.51 48.12
C TRP A 226 13.63 17.30 47.30
N ASN A 227 14.67 16.61 47.80
CA ASN A 227 15.25 15.43 47.14
C ASN A 227 14.34 14.19 47.15
N ALA A 228 13.24 14.19 47.94
CA ALA A 228 12.23 13.13 47.87
C ALA A 228 11.51 13.13 46.52
N ASP A 229 11.17 14.32 46.04
CA ASP A 229 10.29 14.51 44.88
C ASP A 229 11.07 14.88 43.61
N TYR A 230 12.31 15.39 43.74
CA TYR A 230 13.11 15.88 42.61
C TYR A 230 14.56 15.43 42.66
N ALA A 231 15.22 15.38 41.49
CA ALA A 231 16.63 15.05 41.37
C ALA A 231 17.32 15.79 40.21
N LYS A 232 18.66 15.83 40.27
CA LYS A 232 19.49 16.27 39.15
C LYS A 232 19.41 15.22 38.04
N ALA A 233 19.18 15.68 36.82
CA ALA A 233 19.39 14.92 35.60
C ALA A 233 20.60 15.51 34.87
N ASN A 234 21.75 14.83 35.00
CA ASN A 234 23.01 15.31 34.43
C ASN A 234 23.00 15.12 32.90
N ILE A 235 23.63 16.05 32.19
CA ILE A 235 23.80 15.96 30.74
C ILE A 235 24.96 15.00 30.46
N ALA A 236 24.71 13.94 29.70
CA ALA A 236 25.70 12.94 29.30
C ALA A 236 26.53 13.41 28.10
N SER A 237 25.85 13.98 27.10
CA SER A 237 26.47 14.41 25.86
C SER A 237 25.62 15.45 25.14
N VAL A 238 26.30 16.33 24.42
CA VAL A 238 25.71 17.13 23.34
C VAL A 238 26.44 16.83 22.05
N SER A 239 25.69 16.55 20.98
CA SER A 239 26.26 16.20 19.68
C SER A 239 25.34 16.62 18.55
N PRO A 240 25.86 16.98 17.36
CA PRO A 240 25.04 17.08 16.17
C PRO A 240 24.64 15.67 15.68
N GLN A 241 23.35 15.45 15.53
CA GLN A 241 22.80 14.36 14.73
C GLN A 241 22.78 14.81 13.26
N SER A 242 23.08 13.90 12.33
CA SER A 242 23.02 14.17 10.89
C SER A 242 23.86 15.37 10.43
N SER A 243 25.07 15.51 10.98
CA SER A 243 25.93 16.68 10.72
C SER A 243 26.19 16.90 9.21
N GLY A 244 25.99 18.13 8.74
CA GLY A 244 26.14 18.50 7.33
C GLY A 244 24.96 18.09 6.43
N ALA A 245 23.91 17.49 6.98
CA ALA A 245 22.68 17.17 6.26
C ALA A 245 21.55 18.17 6.57
N TYR A 246 20.49 18.15 5.77
CA TYR A 246 19.35 19.07 5.90
C TYR A 246 18.56 18.89 7.22
N ASN A 247 18.71 17.73 7.88
CA ASN A 247 18.10 17.38 9.16
C ASN A 247 19.10 17.44 10.32
N GLU A 248 20.18 18.23 10.21
CA GLU A 248 21.13 18.42 11.31
C GLU A 248 20.43 18.98 12.56
N LEU A 249 20.61 18.30 13.69
CA LEU A 249 19.95 18.58 14.96
C LEU A 249 20.97 18.49 16.09
N THR A 250 21.14 19.54 16.88
CA THR A 250 21.88 19.43 18.14
C THR A 250 21.01 18.66 19.14
N VAL A 251 21.49 17.49 19.55
CA VAL A 251 20.79 16.64 20.52
C VAL A 251 21.51 16.64 21.86
N ILE A 252 20.73 16.62 22.93
CA ILE A 252 21.21 16.33 24.28
C ILE A 252 20.81 14.90 24.64
N ARG A 253 21.74 14.20 25.28
CA ARG A 253 21.47 12.95 26.00
C ARG A 253 21.69 13.18 27.49
N LEU A 254 20.81 12.64 28.34
CA LEU A 254 20.93 12.68 29.79
C LEU A 254 21.53 11.36 30.30
N ASN A 255 22.35 11.42 31.38
CA ASN A 255 23.02 10.25 31.95
C ASN A 255 22.02 9.28 32.62
N ASP A 256 20.93 9.82 33.14
CA ASP A 256 19.92 9.05 33.85
C ASP A 256 18.93 8.45 32.86
N HIS A 257 19.21 7.21 32.42
CA HIS A 257 18.23 6.35 31.78
C HIS A 257 17.31 5.78 32.87
N LEU A 258 16.06 6.23 32.93
CA LEU A 258 15.08 5.62 33.83
C LEU A 258 14.84 4.16 33.39
N THR A 259 15.31 3.19 34.17
CA THR A 259 14.64 1.89 34.27
C THR A 259 13.51 2.03 35.29
N SER A 260 12.36 1.40 35.03
CA SER A 260 11.16 1.53 35.87
C SER A 260 11.51 1.28 37.34
N GLY A 261 11.36 2.30 38.18
CA GLY A 261 11.74 2.24 39.60
C GLY A 261 10.60 2.68 40.51
N SER A 262 10.17 1.74 41.37
CA SER A 262 9.36 1.85 42.60
C SER A 262 8.00 2.56 42.64
N ASN A 263 7.64 3.43 41.70
CA ASN A 263 6.29 3.98 41.62
C ASN A 263 5.58 3.35 40.41
N THR A 264 4.79 2.31 40.66
CA THR A 264 4.25 1.40 39.62
C THR A 264 3.09 1.99 38.81
N SER A 265 2.87 3.30 38.84
CA SER A 265 1.63 3.94 38.35
C SER A 265 1.81 4.94 37.23
N TYR A 266 2.98 5.06 36.59
CA TYR A 266 3.15 5.93 35.43
C TYR A 266 4.21 5.39 34.45
N THR A 267 4.06 5.78 33.17
CA THR A 267 5.05 5.56 32.12
C THR A 267 5.72 6.91 31.85
N PRO A 268 7.04 7.07 32.12
CA PRO A 268 7.71 8.34 31.88
C PRO A 268 7.62 8.72 30.39
N VAL A 269 7.20 9.95 30.08
CA VAL A 269 7.09 10.49 28.72
C VAL A 269 8.24 11.46 28.44
N GLY A 270 8.70 11.54 27.19
CA GLY A 270 9.69 12.54 26.77
C GLY A 270 9.12 13.96 26.81
N PRO A 271 9.98 14.99 26.82
CA PRO A 271 9.50 16.37 26.77
C PRO A 271 8.82 16.69 25.43
N SER A 272 7.80 17.54 25.46
CA SER A 272 7.08 17.98 24.26
C SER A 272 7.84 19.05 23.48
N PHE A 273 7.63 19.13 22.17
CA PHE A 273 8.22 20.19 21.34
C PHE A 273 7.80 21.59 21.82
N GLY A 274 8.75 22.53 21.81
CA GLY A 274 8.57 23.90 22.29
C GLY A 274 8.62 24.05 23.81
N GLN A 275 8.70 22.97 24.59
CA GLN A 275 8.95 23.06 26.02
C GLN A 275 10.35 23.61 26.28
N LYS A 276 10.47 24.45 27.31
CA LYS A 276 11.71 25.12 27.68
C LYS A 276 12.14 24.63 29.06
N PHE A 277 13.43 24.37 29.19
CA PHE A 277 14.04 23.97 30.46
C PHE A 277 15.25 24.84 30.73
N TYR A 278 15.50 25.14 32.00
CA TYR A 278 16.67 25.92 32.40
C TYR A 278 17.83 25.02 32.80
N LEU A 279 19.01 25.31 32.26
CA LEU A 279 20.27 24.72 32.67
C LEU A 279 20.82 25.43 33.90
N LYS A 280 21.05 24.64 34.97
CA LYS A 280 21.58 25.12 36.25
C LYS A 280 23.03 24.72 36.45
N ARG A 281 23.80 25.58 37.10
CA ARG A 281 25.23 25.34 37.37
C ARG A 281 25.45 24.34 38.50
N HIS A 282 26.41 23.43 38.32
CA HIS A 282 26.89 22.54 39.39
C HIS A 282 27.68 23.28 40.47
N GLU A 283 28.47 24.28 40.09
CA GLU A 283 29.38 25.03 40.98
C GLU A 283 29.44 26.52 40.58
N ASP A 284 29.92 27.35 41.53
CA ASP A 284 30.17 28.78 41.31
C ASP A 284 31.12 29.00 40.12
N HIS A 285 30.78 29.91 39.22
CA HIS A 285 31.74 30.41 38.25
C HIS A 285 32.56 31.54 38.88
N VAL A 286 33.83 31.26 39.18
CA VAL A 286 34.73 32.21 39.81
C VAL A 286 35.55 32.93 38.74
N ASN A 287 35.32 34.23 38.57
CA ASN A 287 36.21 35.12 37.85
C ASN A 287 37.37 35.52 38.75
N THR A 288 38.57 35.02 38.43
CA THR A 288 39.81 35.39 39.11
C THR A 288 40.50 36.53 38.38
N PHE A 289 40.71 37.65 39.06
CA PHE A 289 41.49 38.78 38.53
C PHE A 289 42.33 39.42 39.64
N THR A 290 43.29 40.25 39.26
CA THR A 290 44.12 40.97 40.22
C THR A 290 43.73 42.43 40.32
N ILE A 291 43.83 42.97 41.52
CA ILE A 291 43.72 44.40 41.81
C ILE A 291 44.99 44.86 42.51
N THR A 292 45.32 46.14 42.39
CA THR A 292 46.45 46.75 43.11
C THR A 292 45.94 47.73 44.15
N GLY A 293 46.54 47.72 45.34
CA GLY A 293 46.23 48.64 46.41
C GLY A 293 47.41 48.85 47.35
N THR A 294 47.19 49.56 48.45
CA THR A 294 48.19 49.82 49.50
C THR A 294 47.66 49.32 50.84
N THR A 295 48.43 48.45 51.52
CA THR A 295 48.15 48.00 52.88
C THR A 295 48.92 48.81 53.92
N THR A 296 48.37 48.87 55.12
CA THR A 296 49.04 49.36 56.33
C THR A 296 48.86 48.31 57.42
N THR A 297 49.96 47.86 58.01
CA THR A 297 50.03 46.81 59.02
C THR A 297 49.07 47.09 60.17
N GLY A 298 48.26 46.10 60.55
CA GLY A 298 47.23 46.24 61.58
C GLY A 298 45.91 46.87 61.11
N SER A 299 45.82 47.29 59.84
CA SER A 299 44.59 47.81 59.23
C SER A 299 43.73 46.69 58.62
N LEU A 300 42.42 46.93 58.58
CA LEU A 300 41.44 46.16 57.81
C LEU A 300 41.09 46.85 56.47
N GLU A 301 41.78 47.93 56.12
CA GLU A 301 41.53 48.70 54.90
C GLU A 301 42.70 48.57 53.92
N ILE A 302 42.37 48.30 52.65
CA ILE A 302 43.29 48.49 51.52
C ILE A 302 42.88 49.77 50.81
N THR A 303 43.83 50.68 50.63
CA THR A 303 43.62 52.02 50.07
C THR A 303 44.28 52.15 48.69
N ASN A 304 44.01 53.24 47.97
CA ASN A 304 44.53 53.50 46.62
C ASN A 304 44.15 52.43 45.57
N VAL A 305 42.97 51.84 45.69
CA VAL A 305 42.42 50.93 44.67
C VAL A 305 41.80 51.76 43.54
N SER A 306 42.09 51.42 42.28
CA SER A 306 41.59 52.18 41.13
C SER A 306 40.06 52.08 40.98
N ASP A 307 39.41 53.11 40.43
CA ASP A 307 37.95 53.09 40.17
C ASP A 307 37.56 51.92 39.24
N THR A 308 38.43 51.59 38.28
CA THR A 308 38.26 50.44 37.37
C THR A 308 38.27 49.11 38.11
N ASP A 309 39.10 48.96 39.15
CA ASP A 309 39.17 47.74 39.93
C ASP A 309 38.06 47.67 40.99
N LEU A 310 37.69 48.81 41.58
CA LEU A 310 36.54 48.92 42.49
C LEU A 310 35.21 48.58 41.79
N ALA A 311 35.11 48.78 40.47
CA ALA A 311 33.94 48.40 39.68
C ALA A 311 33.82 46.89 39.41
N LYS A 312 34.92 46.12 39.55
CA LYS A 312 34.94 44.67 39.27
C LYS A 312 34.67 43.81 40.50
N ILE A 313 34.87 44.37 41.69
CA ILE A 313 34.76 43.67 42.98
C ILE A 313 33.41 43.93 43.64
N LYS A 314 32.98 43.02 44.50
CA LYS A 314 31.73 43.16 45.27
C LYS A 314 31.88 42.65 46.71
N TYR A 315 30.88 42.96 47.52
CA TYR A 315 30.76 42.43 48.88
C TYR A 315 30.76 40.90 48.87
N GLY A 316 31.56 40.29 49.77
CA GLY A 316 31.66 38.85 49.92
C GLY A 316 32.69 38.17 49.01
N ASP A 317 33.28 38.87 48.04
CA ASP A 317 34.35 38.29 47.21
C ASP A 317 35.53 37.82 48.06
N VAL A 318 36.02 36.62 47.76
CA VAL A 318 37.15 36.01 48.45
C VAL A 318 38.43 36.56 47.83
N ILE A 319 39.38 36.96 48.67
CA ILE A 319 40.63 37.56 48.23
C ILE A 319 41.84 36.88 48.86
N GLY A 320 42.97 36.93 48.16
CA GLY A 320 44.27 36.47 48.66
C GLY A 320 45.41 37.25 48.03
N GLY A 321 46.56 37.36 48.71
CA GLY A 321 47.71 38.09 48.18
C GLY A 321 48.74 38.47 49.23
N THR A 322 49.86 39.05 48.78
CA THR A 322 50.94 39.48 49.66
C THR A 322 50.49 40.63 50.56
N GLY A 323 50.79 40.59 51.86
CA GLY A 323 50.50 41.69 52.80
C GLY A 323 49.15 41.61 53.51
N ILE A 324 48.35 40.56 53.24
CA ILE A 324 47.17 40.14 54.02
C ILE A 324 47.34 38.66 54.42
N PRO A 325 46.55 38.13 55.36
CA PRO A 325 46.64 36.72 55.77
C PRO A 325 46.35 35.76 54.62
N ASP A 326 47.02 34.60 54.62
CA ASP A 326 47.10 33.71 53.45
C ASP A 326 45.78 33.01 53.09
N ASP A 327 44.78 32.92 53.98
CA ASP A 327 43.55 32.17 53.71
C ASP A 327 42.25 32.85 54.21
N ASN A 328 41.21 32.79 53.36
CA ASN A 328 39.80 33.10 53.66
C ASN A 328 39.51 34.54 54.13
N VAL A 329 40.14 35.53 53.50
CA VAL A 329 39.77 36.94 53.65
C VAL A 329 38.69 37.28 52.63
N SER A 330 37.63 37.97 53.05
CA SER A 330 36.58 38.44 52.14
C SER A 330 36.41 39.95 52.20
N ILE A 331 35.86 40.54 51.14
CA ILE A 331 35.56 41.97 51.08
C ILE A 331 34.29 42.25 51.91
N ALA A 332 34.47 42.95 53.03
CA ALA A 332 33.38 43.32 53.94
C ALA A 332 32.68 44.63 53.55
N ALA A 333 33.35 45.52 52.82
CA ALA A 333 32.72 46.69 52.19
C ALA A 333 33.62 47.28 51.09
N VAL A 334 33.00 47.95 50.12
CA VAL A 334 33.67 48.69 49.06
C VAL A 334 33.27 50.17 49.19
N GLN A 335 34.24 51.09 49.25
CA GLN A 335 33.98 52.53 49.30
C GLN A 335 34.66 53.25 48.14
N SER A 336 33.91 53.38 47.03
CA SER A 336 34.38 54.00 45.78
C SER A 336 34.91 55.43 46.00
N ALA A 337 34.19 56.26 46.75
CA ALA A 337 34.58 57.65 47.01
C ALA A 337 35.88 57.83 47.81
N GLY A 338 36.34 56.78 48.50
CA GLY A 338 37.59 56.78 49.27
C GLY A 338 38.69 55.94 48.64
N SER A 339 38.47 55.41 47.43
CA SER A 339 39.37 54.47 46.73
C SER A 339 39.86 53.33 47.62
N LYS A 340 38.95 52.76 48.43
CA LYS A 340 39.31 51.78 49.45
C LYS A 340 38.32 50.63 49.57
N ILE A 341 38.83 49.50 50.01
CA ILE A 341 38.06 48.33 50.40
C ILE A 341 38.32 48.01 51.86
N ARG A 342 37.30 47.48 52.54
CA ARG A 342 37.39 46.95 53.89
C ARG A 342 37.36 45.44 53.83
N LEU A 343 38.30 44.82 54.53
CA LEU A 343 38.44 43.38 54.66
C LEU A 343 37.60 42.85 55.83
N SER A 344 37.23 41.57 55.77
CA SER A 344 36.62 40.84 56.88
C SER A 344 37.51 40.88 58.12
N ASN A 345 36.96 40.60 59.31
CA ASN A 345 37.72 40.65 60.57
C ASN A 345 38.93 39.71 60.62
N THR A 346 39.03 38.77 59.68
CA THR A 346 40.16 37.84 59.48
C THR A 346 41.27 38.41 58.60
N GLY A 347 41.06 39.56 57.94
CA GLY A 347 41.95 40.14 56.93
C GLY A 347 42.90 41.23 57.43
N ILE A 348 43.38 41.18 58.68
CA ILE A 348 44.28 42.22 59.20
C ILE A 348 45.59 42.21 58.42
N ALA A 349 45.94 43.33 57.78
CA ALA A 349 47.14 43.44 56.98
C ALA A 349 48.41 43.15 57.79
N THR A 350 49.32 42.36 57.21
CA THR A 350 50.53 41.82 57.84
C THR A 350 51.80 42.60 57.49
N ALA A 351 51.74 43.50 56.49
CA ALA A 351 52.85 44.34 56.06
C ALA A 351 52.37 45.67 55.45
N ASP A 352 53.25 46.68 55.47
CA ASP A 352 53.07 47.96 54.79
C ASP A 352 53.57 47.87 53.34
N GLY A 353 52.81 48.45 52.39
CA GLY A 353 53.30 48.63 51.03
C GLY A 353 52.23 48.49 49.95
N THR A 354 52.66 48.62 48.69
CA THR A 354 51.81 48.31 47.53
C THR A 354 51.67 46.80 47.40
N VAL A 355 50.43 46.32 47.33
CA VAL A 355 50.08 44.91 47.27
C VAL A 355 49.32 44.59 46.00
N THR A 356 49.54 43.39 45.47
CA THR A 356 48.69 42.80 44.43
C THR A 356 47.79 41.77 45.09
N ILE A 357 46.48 41.98 44.96
CA ILE A 357 45.45 41.11 45.54
C ILE A 357 44.77 40.37 44.42
N THR A 358 44.74 39.04 44.52
CA THR A 358 43.92 38.17 43.69
C THR A 358 42.51 38.16 44.27
N VAL A 359 41.53 38.50 43.44
CA VAL A 359 40.10 38.50 43.78
C VAL A 359 39.43 37.37 43.03
N ASN A 360 38.71 36.54 43.77
CA ASN A 360 37.83 35.50 43.27
C ASN A 360 36.39 35.98 43.41
N SER A 361 35.81 36.47 42.31
CA SER A 361 34.45 37.02 42.29
C SER A 361 33.50 36.13 41.49
N VAL A 362 32.31 35.86 42.03
CA VAL A 362 31.25 35.11 41.33
C VAL A 362 30.28 36.11 40.69
N PRO A 363 30.13 36.20 39.36
CA PRO A 363 29.19 37.15 38.78
C PRO A 363 27.73 36.90 39.23
N PHE A 364 26.88 37.93 39.22
CA PHE A 364 25.46 37.77 39.54
C PHE A 364 24.78 36.84 38.53
N GLY A 365 24.06 35.81 39.00
CA GLY A 365 23.46 34.78 38.14
C GLY A 365 24.39 33.63 37.75
N TYR A 366 25.58 33.56 38.37
CA TYR A 366 26.59 32.52 38.10
C TYR A 366 27.02 31.76 39.35
N ALA A 367 26.26 31.88 40.44
CA ALA A 367 26.48 31.06 41.61
C ALA A 367 26.05 29.61 41.35
N LYS A 368 26.46 28.71 42.23
CA LYS A 368 26.02 27.33 42.29
C LYS A 368 24.49 27.28 42.30
N ASN A 369 23.93 26.46 41.43
CA ASN A 369 22.48 26.29 41.19
C ASN A 369 21.74 27.48 40.56
N ASP A 370 22.42 28.58 40.23
CA ASP A 370 21.82 29.65 39.43
C ASP A 370 21.48 29.15 38.02
N ILE A 371 20.44 29.75 37.44
CA ILE A 371 20.06 29.53 36.04
C ILE A 371 21.08 30.21 35.14
N PHE A 372 21.73 29.42 34.29
CA PHE A 372 22.69 29.91 33.33
C PHE A 372 22.01 30.23 31.98
N CYS A 373 21.31 29.26 31.41
CA CYS A 373 20.65 29.40 30.11
C CYS A 373 19.40 28.54 30.00
N GLN A 374 18.64 28.71 28.93
CA GLN A 374 17.49 27.85 28.62
C GLN A 374 17.77 26.95 27.41
N VAL A 375 17.15 25.78 27.41
CA VAL A 375 17.10 24.84 26.29
C VAL A 375 15.64 24.63 25.90
N GLU A 376 15.31 24.98 24.67
CA GLU A 376 14.01 24.74 24.04
C GLU A 376 14.07 23.39 23.30
N VAL A 377 13.09 22.52 23.52
CA VAL A 377 12.99 21.23 22.84
C VAL A 377 12.51 21.43 21.42
N VAL A 378 13.28 20.93 20.45
CA VAL A 378 13.04 21.17 19.03
C VAL A 378 13.08 19.87 18.23
N GLY A 379 12.26 19.82 17.18
CA GLY A 379 12.23 18.71 16.23
C GLY A 379 13.26 18.84 15.11
N GLU A 380 13.40 17.80 14.31
CA GLU A 380 14.28 17.81 13.13
C GLU A 380 13.95 19.00 12.21
N GLY A 381 14.98 19.77 11.86
CA GLY A 381 14.85 20.99 11.06
C GLY A 381 14.47 22.26 11.83
N LEU A 382 14.32 22.24 13.16
CA LEU A 382 14.07 23.45 13.97
C LEU A 382 15.32 24.04 14.64
N VAL A 383 16.47 23.37 14.55
CA VAL A 383 17.75 23.95 14.99
C VAL A 383 18.18 25.01 13.98
N LYS A 384 18.43 26.24 14.47
CA LYS A 384 19.20 27.24 13.74
C LYS A 384 20.57 26.61 13.44
N ASN A 385 20.77 26.08 12.24
CA ASN A 385 22.13 25.93 11.76
C ASN A 385 22.57 27.34 11.31
N PRO A 386 23.67 27.88 11.87
CA PRO A 386 24.19 29.21 11.52
C PRO A 386 24.58 29.36 10.04
N ASP A 387 24.62 28.25 9.29
CA ASP A 387 24.84 28.17 7.85
C ASP A 387 23.53 28.07 7.02
N TRP A 388 22.36 28.34 7.60
CA TRP A 388 21.08 28.32 6.89
C TRP A 388 21.02 29.43 5.82
N LYS A 389 20.97 29.00 4.55
CA LYS A 389 20.62 29.81 3.39
C LYS A 389 19.10 29.72 3.15
N PRO A 390 18.46 30.66 2.44
CA PRO A 390 17.05 30.54 2.08
C PRO A 390 16.80 29.32 1.18
N VAL A 391 15.55 28.83 1.17
CA VAL A 391 15.01 27.93 0.14
C VAL A 391 15.29 28.58 -1.22
N GLY A 392 16.35 28.17 -1.89
CA GLY A 392 16.60 28.59 -3.26
C GLY A 392 15.46 28.10 -4.15
N ASP A 393 15.09 28.90 -5.14
CA ASP A 393 14.75 28.27 -6.41
C ASP A 393 15.97 27.44 -6.85
N ASP A 394 15.78 26.44 -7.71
CA ASP A 394 16.88 25.57 -8.14
C ASP A 394 17.99 26.31 -8.94
N ALA A 395 17.95 27.65 -9.03
CA ALA A 395 18.81 28.48 -9.87
C ALA A 395 19.65 29.55 -9.11
N GLY A 396 19.50 29.75 -7.80
CA GLY A 396 20.16 30.84 -7.06
C GLY A 396 21.45 30.50 -6.29
N ASP A 397 22.58 31.14 -6.61
CA ASP A 397 23.78 31.18 -5.75
C ASP A 397 23.65 32.30 -4.70
N TYR A 398 23.50 31.91 -3.43
CA TYR A 398 23.32 32.81 -2.27
C TYR A 398 24.59 32.84 -1.41
N SER A 399 25.66 33.48 -1.88
CA SER A 399 27.00 33.52 -1.23
C SER A 399 27.41 34.87 -0.63
N GLY A 400 26.46 35.74 -0.27
CA GLY A 400 26.75 37.08 0.28
C GLY A 400 27.14 37.09 1.76
N SER A 401 28.10 37.95 2.13
CA SER A 401 28.74 38.09 3.45
C SER A 401 27.91 38.82 4.53
N ASP A 402 26.70 39.30 4.23
CA ASP A 402 25.91 40.19 5.11
C ASP A 402 24.44 39.72 5.30
N ALA A 403 24.15 38.43 5.29
CA ALA A 403 22.79 37.91 5.53
C ALA A 403 22.43 37.94 7.04
N GLY A 404 21.27 38.51 7.39
CA GLY A 404 20.79 38.68 8.77
C GLY A 404 20.17 37.41 9.37
N ALA A 405 19.87 37.45 10.67
CA ALA A 405 19.37 36.32 11.47
C ALA A 405 17.95 35.81 11.10
N ASP A 406 17.36 36.33 10.03
CA ASP A 406 15.99 36.12 9.58
C ASP A 406 15.85 35.27 8.28
N ASP A 407 16.93 34.84 7.63
CA ASP A 407 16.96 34.12 6.32
C ASP A 407 17.05 32.57 6.42
N LEU A 408 16.11 31.92 7.13
CA LEU A 408 16.32 30.59 7.73
C LEU A 408 15.49 29.42 7.09
N LEU A 409 15.94 28.73 6.01
CA LEU A 409 15.46 27.36 5.65
C LEU A 409 16.39 26.57 4.67
N ASN A 410 16.93 25.41 5.09
CA ASN A 410 17.99 24.65 4.36
C ASN A 410 17.53 23.68 3.25
N ALA A 411 16.23 23.39 3.07
CA ALA A 411 15.74 22.53 1.99
C ALA A 411 15.26 23.42 0.83
N ASN A 412 15.70 23.16 -0.41
CA ASN A 412 15.17 23.86 -1.59
C ASN A 412 13.74 23.37 -1.92
N THR A 413 13.05 24.08 -2.82
CA THR A 413 11.63 23.78 -3.14
C THR A 413 11.46 22.33 -3.63
N SER A 414 12.37 21.86 -4.49
CA SER A 414 12.38 20.50 -5.02
C SER A 414 12.61 19.42 -3.94
N GLN A 415 13.45 19.70 -2.94
CA GLN A 415 13.69 18.82 -1.80
C GLN A 415 12.50 18.76 -0.84
N PHE A 416 11.86 19.89 -0.55
CA PHE A 416 10.65 19.91 0.29
C PHE A 416 9.49 19.17 -0.37
N VAL A 417 9.29 19.35 -1.67
CA VAL A 417 8.32 18.61 -2.48
C VAL A 417 8.63 17.10 -2.49
N GLY A 418 9.89 16.72 -2.66
CA GLY A 418 10.31 15.31 -2.59
C GLY A 418 10.06 14.63 -1.23
N LEU A 419 10.04 15.39 -0.12
CA LEU A 419 9.72 14.87 1.22
C LEU A 419 8.21 14.64 1.44
N LEU A 420 7.34 15.25 0.63
CA LEU A 420 5.89 15.01 0.69
C LEU A 420 5.49 13.63 0.13
N GLY A 421 6.36 13.00 -0.68
CA GLY A 421 6.22 11.62 -1.14
C GLY A 421 4.87 11.32 -1.81
N PHE A 422 4.12 10.35 -1.29
CA PHE A 422 2.77 9.98 -1.76
C PHE A 422 1.78 11.16 -1.81
N PHE A 423 1.97 12.17 -0.96
CA PHE A 423 1.09 13.33 -0.81
C PHE A 423 1.56 14.56 -1.59
N ASP A 424 2.59 14.43 -2.44
CA ASP A 424 2.96 15.50 -3.35
C ASP A 424 1.76 15.86 -4.25
N PRO A 425 1.18 17.06 -4.09
CA PRO A 425 -0.02 17.45 -4.80
C PRO A 425 0.24 17.72 -6.27
N ASP A 426 1.51 17.70 -6.74
CA ASP A 426 1.84 17.91 -8.14
C ASP A 426 2.68 16.81 -8.77
N ASN A 427 3.61 16.13 -8.08
CA ASN A 427 4.49 15.06 -8.62
C ASN A 427 4.89 15.26 -10.10
N GLY A 428 5.22 16.52 -10.45
CA GLY A 428 5.18 17.00 -11.82
C GLY A 428 3.76 16.95 -12.40
N SER A 429 3.21 18.13 -12.71
CA SER A 429 1.87 18.51 -13.24
C SER A 429 1.16 17.64 -14.31
N SER A 430 1.60 16.40 -14.52
CA SER A 430 1.15 15.38 -15.46
C SER A 430 0.84 14.00 -14.83
N ASN A 431 1.33 13.64 -13.62
CA ASN A 431 1.37 12.24 -13.17
C ASN A 431 0.87 11.98 -11.73
N ALA A 432 -0.41 12.19 -11.44
CA ALA A 432 -1.05 11.42 -10.36
C ALA A 432 -1.04 9.93 -10.77
N THR A 433 -0.19 9.12 -10.15
CA THR A 433 0.11 7.75 -10.59
C THR A 433 -0.95 6.73 -10.19
N ASN A 434 -1.77 7.04 -9.17
CA ASN A 434 -2.82 6.17 -8.64
C ASN A 434 -4.17 6.90 -8.54
N ASP A 435 -5.25 6.14 -8.46
CA ASP A 435 -6.60 6.66 -8.52
C ASP A 435 -7.06 7.36 -7.22
N ILE A 436 -6.49 7.01 -6.06
CA ILE A 436 -6.80 7.66 -4.77
C ILE A 436 -6.33 9.11 -4.79
N THR A 437 -5.09 9.35 -5.22
CA THR A 437 -4.54 10.70 -5.36
C THR A 437 -5.28 11.53 -6.41
N LYS A 438 -5.69 10.93 -7.54
CA LYS A 438 -6.59 11.60 -8.51
C LYS A 438 -7.95 11.93 -7.88
N GLY A 439 -8.49 11.02 -7.07
CA GLY A 439 -9.76 11.16 -6.37
C GLY A 439 -9.80 12.35 -5.43
N ALA A 440 -8.72 12.58 -4.67
CA ALA A 440 -8.63 13.61 -3.64
C ALA A 440 -8.29 15.03 -4.17
N ARG A 441 -7.97 15.17 -5.47
CA ARG A 441 -7.50 16.42 -6.08
C ARG A 441 -8.63 17.29 -6.64
N ASN A 442 -8.59 18.58 -6.32
CA ASN A 442 -9.57 19.57 -6.82
C ASN A 442 -9.43 19.90 -8.32
N ASP A 443 -8.25 19.71 -8.90
CA ASP A 443 -7.99 19.96 -10.32
C ASP A 443 -8.34 18.76 -11.22
N TRP A 444 -8.59 17.59 -10.63
CA TRP A 444 -9.02 16.36 -11.28
C TRP A 444 -10.53 16.18 -11.17
N VAL A 445 -11.29 17.01 -11.87
CA VAL A 445 -12.76 16.95 -11.90
C VAL A 445 -13.25 16.35 -13.21
N SER A 446 -14.18 15.40 -13.13
CA SER A 446 -14.87 14.84 -14.29
C SER A 446 -15.87 15.85 -14.85
N LEU A 447 -15.84 16.09 -16.17
CA LEU A 447 -16.67 17.12 -16.81
C LEU A 447 -17.93 16.51 -17.44
N GLN A 448 -19.09 17.07 -17.08
CA GLN A 448 -20.40 16.66 -17.62
C GLN A 448 -20.74 17.23 -19.00
N LYS A 449 -19.93 18.17 -19.52
CA LYS A 449 -20.24 18.89 -20.78
C LYS A 449 -19.55 18.30 -22.00
N GLU A 450 -20.33 18.16 -23.06
CA GLU A 450 -19.85 17.89 -24.40
C GLU A 450 -19.02 19.09 -24.90
N ILE A 451 -17.78 18.83 -25.35
CA ILE A 451 -17.00 19.83 -26.09
C ILE A 451 -17.19 19.48 -27.56
N SER A 452 -17.83 20.38 -28.32
CA SER A 452 -17.96 20.30 -29.78
C SER A 452 -18.78 19.12 -30.37
N GLY A 453 -19.70 18.51 -29.63
CA GLY A 453 -20.73 17.63 -30.23
C GLY A 453 -20.31 16.20 -30.59
N THR A 454 -19.10 15.75 -30.23
CA THR A 454 -18.52 14.50 -30.78
C THR A 454 -17.87 13.53 -29.80
N THR A 455 -17.68 13.85 -28.53
CA THR A 455 -16.77 13.06 -27.67
C THR A 455 -17.44 12.49 -26.42
N TYR A 456 -18.03 11.31 -26.58
CA TYR A 456 -18.33 10.32 -25.54
C TYR A 456 -17.95 8.94 -26.11
N PRO A 457 -17.45 7.99 -25.29
CA PRO A 457 -17.77 7.81 -23.86
C PRO A 457 -16.63 7.92 -22.82
N TYR A 458 -15.55 8.68 -23.01
CA TYR A 458 -14.40 8.62 -22.08
C TYR A 458 -13.95 9.96 -21.46
N LYS A 459 -14.71 10.49 -20.48
CA LYS A 459 -14.25 11.61 -19.64
C LYS A 459 -14.44 11.36 -18.14
N GLU A 460 -14.06 10.17 -17.68
CA GLU A 460 -13.83 9.89 -16.25
C GLU A 460 -12.44 10.38 -15.87
N ARG A 461 -12.26 11.70 -15.79
CA ARG A 461 -10.97 12.26 -15.37
C ARG A 461 -10.71 11.90 -13.91
N ASN A 462 -11.73 12.02 -13.07
CA ASN A 462 -11.71 11.49 -11.71
C ASN A 462 -12.32 10.07 -11.71
N PRO A 463 -11.55 9.04 -11.33
CA PRO A 463 -12.01 7.66 -11.36
C PRO A 463 -13.05 7.35 -10.27
N PHE A 464 -12.98 8.04 -9.11
CA PHE A 464 -13.90 7.88 -7.98
C PHE A 464 -15.15 8.75 -8.12
N PHE A 465 -15.01 9.93 -8.73
CA PHE A 465 -16.10 10.89 -8.97
C PHE A 465 -16.32 11.11 -10.47
N PRO A 466 -16.91 10.14 -11.18
CA PRO A 466 -17.12 10.23 -12.62
C PRO A 466 -18.21 11.26 -12.95
N ALA A 467 -18.26 11.68 -14.22
CA ALA A 467 -19.23 12.67 -14.68
C ALA A 467 -20.65 12.06 -14.79
N MET A 468 -21.35 11.97 -13.67
CA MET A 468 -22.75 11.55 -13.61
C MET A 468 -23.67 12.77 -13.66
N GLY A 469 -24.74 12.71 -14.44
CA GLY A 469 -25.75 13.77 -14.54
C GLY A 469 -26.85 13.69 -13.47
N GLY A 470 -26.99 12.53 -12.80
CA GLY A 470 -27.82 12.37 -11.62
C GLY A 470 -27.14 12.83 -10.33
N THR A 471 -27.87 12.82 -9.22
CA THR A 471 -27.33 13.13 -7.89
C THR A 471 -26.76 11.88 -7.23
N VAL A 472 -25.75 12.05 -6.38
CA VAL A 472 -25.19 11.00 -5.51
C VAL A 472 -26.15 10.67 -4.35
N LYS A 473 -27.43 11.02 -4.45
CA LYS A 473 -28.43 10.70 -3.43
C LYS A 473 -28.89 9.26 -3.59
N ALA A 474 -29.56 8.76 -2.54
CA ALA A 474 -30.25 7.48 -2.57
C ALA A 474 -31.12 7.34 -3.83
N TYR A 475 -31.23 6.12 -4.34
CA TYR A 475 -31.97 5.83 -5.56
C TYR A 475 -33.37 6.47 -5.57
N GLU A 476 -33.62 7.26 -6.60
CA GLU A 476 -34.86 8.00 -6.79
C GLU A 476 -35.19 8.08 -8.28
N VAL A 477 -36.47 7.95 -8.60
CA VAL A 477 -37.01 8.15 -9.95
C VAL A 477 -37.98 9.33 -9.91
N ASP A 478 -37.72 10.34 -10.73
CA ASP A 478 -38.62 11.47 -10.94
C ASP A 478 -39.01 11.56 -12.41
N ASN A 479 -40.32 11.71 -12.70
CA ASN A 479 -40.89 11.72 -14.05
C ASN A 479 -40.42 10.58 -14.97
N GLY A 480 -40.04 9.43 -14.41
CA GLY A 480 -39.56 8.26 -15.15
C GLY A 480 -38.05 8.27 -15.44
N GLU A 481 -37.32 9.30 -15.01
CA GLU A 481 -35.86 9.40 -15.11
C GLU A 481 -35.21 9.06 -13.75
N ILE A 482 -34.09 8.34 -13.78
CA ILE A 482 -33.29 8.07 -12.57
C ILE A 482 -32.53 9.35 -12.21
N VAL A 483 -32.90 9.96 -11.08
CA VAL A 483 -32.31 11.22 -10.58
C VAL A 483 -31.40 11.03 -9.37
N GLY A 484 -31.53 9.91 -8.66
CA GLY A 484 -30.61 9.46 -7.61
C GLY A 484 -30.02 8.11 -7.99
N THR A 485 -28.70 7.95 -7.89
CA THR A 485 -28.01 6.73 -8.36
C THR A 485 -27.45 5.85 -7.25
N GLN A 486 -27.39 6.30 -6.00
CA GLN A 486 -26.77 5.50 -4.94
C GLN A 486 -27.63 4.29 -4.53
N PRO A 487 -27.01 3.12 -4.34
CA PRO A 487 -27.69 1.95 -3.81
C PRO A 487 -28.10 2.14 -2.35
N THR A 488 -29.03 1.29 -1.90
CA THR A 488 -29.54 1.32 -0.52
C THR A 488 -28.40 1.16 0.48
N GLY A 489 -28.42 2.00 1.53
CA GLY A 489 -27.41 1.98 2.60
C GLY A 489 -26.23 2.92 2.37
N LEU A 490 -26.17 3.60 1.21
CA LEU A 490 -25.24 4.69 0.93
C LEU A 490 -25.99 6.03 0.82
N GLY A 491 -25.40 7.09 1.36
CA GLY A 491 -25.90 8.46 1.34
C GLY A 491 -25.23 9.34 0.27
N ASP A 492 -25.60 10.61 0.27
CA ASP A 492 -25.01 11.65 -0.58
C ASP A 492 -23.62 12.08 -0.13
N GLU A 493 -23.25 11.77 1.11
CA GLU A 493 -21.90 11.93 1.61
C GLU A 493 -20.96 10.78 1.21
N ASP A 494 -21.46 9.70 0.62
CA ASP A 494 -20.62 8.57 0.23
C ASP A 494 -20.11 8.69 -1.21
N ILE A 495 -18.94 8.10 -1.49
CA ILE A 495 -18.42 8.02 -2.85
C ILE A 495 -19.39 7.26 -3.77
N PRO A 496 -19.54 7.65 -5.05
CA PRO A 496 -20.44 6.98 -6.00
C PRO A 496 -20.20 5.47 -6.12
N SER A 497 -21.24 4.66 -5.86
CA SER A 497 -21.27 3.20 -6.13
C SER A 497 -22.47 2.79 -7.01
N GLY A 498 -23.09 3.77 -7.64
CA GLY A 498 -24.27 3.62 -8.49
C GLY A 498 -23.98 3.32 -9.96
N ARG A 499 -25.06 3.07 -10.70
CA ARG A 499 -25.07 3.04 -12.18
C ARG A 499 -25.73 4.32 -12.70
N TYR A 500 -25.13 4.91 -13.71
CA TYR A 500 -25.65 6.06 -14.44
C TYR A 500 -25.56 5.85 -15.95
N ILE A 501 -26.66 6.11 -16.65
CA ILE A 501 -26.73 6.08 -18.10
C ILE A 501 -27.22 7.44 -18.58
N ARG A 502 -26.46 8.09 -19.47
CA ARG A 502 -26.89 9.37 -20.03
C ARG A 502 -27.90 9.15 -21.14
N PHE A 503 -29.13 9.58 -20.88
CA PHE A 503 -30.22 9.71 -21.85
C PHE A 503 -30.27 11.13 -22.41
N ASP A 504 -30.34 11.29 -23.74
CA ASP A 504 -30.40 12.60 -24.40
C ASP A 504 -31.82 12.92 -24.91
N TYR A 505 -32.56 13.69 -24.11
CA TYR A 505 -33.96 14.04 -24.38
C TYR A 505 -34.16 14.90 -25.64
N GLU A 506 -33.23 15.80 -25.97
CA GLU A 506 -33.35 16.64 -27.16
C GLU A 506 -33.26 15.81 -28.44
N ARG A 507 -32.37 14.81 -28.45
CA ARG A 507 -32.27 13.84 -29.55
C ARG A 507 -33.40 12.84 -29.56
N ALA A 508 -33.89 12.43 -28.39
CA ALA A 508 -35.08 11.61 -28.29
C ALA A 508 -36.30 12.28 -28.94
N ASN A 509 -36.42 13.60 -28.79
CA ASN A 509 -37.47 14.37 -29.43
C ASN A 509 -37.31 14.57 -30.94
N ASN A 510 -36.20 14.12 -31.54
CA ASN A 510 -36.01 14.15 -32.98
C ASN A 510 -36.89 13.08 -33.66
N SER A 511 -37.40 13.38 -34.86
CA SER A 511 -38.18 12.44 -35.66
C SER A 511 -37.32 11.40 -36.40
N SER A 512 -35.99 11.56 -36.38
CA SER A 512 -35.02 10.62 -36.95
C SER A 512 -34.61 9.55 -35.93
N VAL A 513 -34.42 8.29 -36.36
CA VAL A 513 -33.94 7.19 -35.49
C VAL A 513 -32.46 7.43 -35.15
N MET A 514 -32.22 8.16 -34.06
CA MET A 514 -30.88 8.46 -33.52
C MET A 514 -30.70 7.73 -32.18
N PRO A 515 -29.50 7.23 -31.86
CA PRO A 515 -29.21 6.66 -30.54
C PRO A 515 -29.36 7.69 -29.41
N GLU A 516 -30.15 7.36 -28.39
CA GLU A 516 -30.48 8.22 -27.24
C GLU A 516 -29.63 7.91 -26.00
N ASN A 517 -29.23 6.65 -25.82
CA ASN A 517 -28.32 6.23 -24.75
C ASN A 517 -26.89 6.42 -25.22
N ARG A 518 -26.17 7.34 -24.58
CA ARG A 518 -24.87 7.84 -25.09
C ARG A 518 -23.68 7.39 -24.27
N TYR A 519 -23.91 7.14 -22.98
CA TYR A 519 -22.85 6.96 -22.01
C TYR A 519 -23.31 6.05 -20.88
N TYR A 520 -22.39 5.28 -20.33
CA TYR A 520 -22.60 4.27 -19.30
C TYR A 520 -21.49 4.39 -18.26
N ILE A 521 -21.89 4.50 -17.00
CA ILE A 521 -21.02 4.38 -15.82
C ILE A 521 -21.69 3.38 -14.89
N ASP A 522 -20.93 2.45 -14.35
CA ASP A 522 -21.34 1.62 -13.22
C ASP A 522 -20.15 1.51 -12.27
N GLN A 523 -20.15 2.32 -11.22
CA GLN A 523 -19.00 2.43 -10.32
C GLN A 523 -18.81 1.18 -9.47
N ALA A 524 -19.89 0.42 -9.23
CA ALA A 524 -19.80 -0.86 -8.55
C ALA A 524 -18.90 -1.85 -9.31
N GLU A 525 -18.81 -1.77 -10.65
CA GLU A 525 -17.94 -2.65 -11.43
C GLU A 525 -16.46 -2.55 -11.00
N LYS A 526 -15.98 -1.35 -10.61
CA LYS A 526 -14.59 -1.14 -10.20
C LYS A 526 -14.30 -1.68 -8.79
N PHE A 527 -15.24 -1.55 -7.86
CA PHE A 527 -15.07 -2.03 -6.48
C PHE A 527 -15.20 -3.54 -6.37
N TYR A 528 -16.06 -4.15 -7.20
CA TYR A 528 -16.37 -5.59 -7.16
C TYR A 528 -15.77 -6.39 -8.33
N TYR A 529 -14.81 -5.79 -9.03
CA TYR A 529 -13.98 -6.41 -10.07
C TYR A 529 -14.83 -7.10 -11.15
N GLU A 530 -15.91 -6.45 -11.57
CA GLU A 530 -16.80 -6.96 -12.60
C GLU A 530 -16.35 -6.51 -13.99
N VAL A 531 -16.69 -7.33 -14.98
CA VAL A 531 -16.47 -7.00 -16.40
C VAL A 531 -17.59 -6.07 -16.86
N PRO A 532 -17.28 -4.98 -17.59
CA PRO A 532 -18.29 -4.05 -18.06
C PRO A 532 -19.30 -4.75 -18.96
N CYS A 533 -20.59 -4.46 -18.81
CA CYS A 533 -21.62 -5.11 -19.62
C CYS A 533 -21.73 -4.58 -21.07
N THR A 534 -20.93 -3.57 -21.44
CA THR A 534 -20.93 -2.94 -22.76
C THR A 534 -19.83 -3.53 -23.64
N ASN A 535 -20.18 -3.94 -24.87
CA ASN A 535 -19.25 -4.53 -25.85
C ASN A 535 -18.46 -5.75 -25.37
N VAL A 536 -19.11 -6.66 -24.65
CA VAL A 536 -18.48 -7.90 -24.20
C VAL A 536 -19.04 -9.11 -24.94
N SER A 537 -18.17 -9.72 -25.73
CA SER A 537 -18.37 -11.02 -26.39
C SER A 537 -17.13 -11.87 -26.19
N TYR A 538 -17.30 -13.16 -25.95
CA TYR A 538 -16.19 -14.10 -25.78
C TYR A 538 -16.51 -15.45 -26.42
N THR A 539 -15.46 -16.22 -26.71
CA THR A 539 -15.59 -17.53 -27.36
C THR A 539 -15.12 -18.63 -26.41
N CYS A 540 -15.88 -19.72 -26.38
CA CYS A 540 -15.75 -20.85 -25.48
C CYS A 540 -15.80 -22.12 -26.34
N GLY A 541 -14.65 -22.52 -26.88
CA GLY A 541 -14.58 -23.52 -27.95
C GLY A 541 -15.24 -23.01 -29.22
N THR A 542 -16.31 -23.68 -29.66
CA THR A 542 -17.14 -23.27 -30.80
C THR A 542 -18.36 -22.44 -30.40
N VAL A 543 -18.55 -22.18 -29.09
CA VAL A 543 -19.65 -21.36 -28.57
C VAL A 543 -19.20 -19.90 -28.50
N THR A 544 -19.92 -19.00 -29.16
CA THR A 544 -19.77 -17.55 -28.92
C THR A 544 -20.86 -17.08 -27.96
N VAL A 545 -20.46 -16.40 -26.89
CA VAL A 545 -21.35 -15.87 -25.85
C VAL A 545 -21.28 -14.36 -25.77
N GLY A 546 -22.42 -13.75 -25.47
CA GLY A 546 -22.59 -12.31 -25.38
C GLY A 546 -23.10 -11.68 -26.67
N THR A 547 -23.48 -10.42 -26.56
CA THR A 547 -23.91 -9.58 -27.68
C THR A 547 -23.22 -8.24 -27.55
N ASN A 548 -22.67 -7.72 -28.64
CA ASN A 548 -22.03 -6.40 -28.63
C ASN A 548 -23.08 -5.32 -28.38
N HIS A 549 -23.08 -4.76 -27.17
CA HIS A 549 -23.87 -3.57 -26.83
C HIS A 549 -23.02 -2.31 -27.02
N THR A 550 -22.96 -1.83 -28.26
CA THR A 550 -22.16 -0.65 -28.63
C THR A 550 -22.84 0.63 -28.19
N MET A 551 -22.10 1.48 -27.46
CA MET A 551 -22.54 2.84 -27.15
C MET A 551 -22.02 3.81 -28.23
N PRO A 552 -22.84 4.75 -28.72
CA PRO A 552 -24.22 5.00 -28.32
C PRO A 552 -25.23 3.98 -28.90
N ASN A 553 -26.33 3.72 -28.19
CA ASN A 553 -27.36 2.73 -28.55
C ASN A 553 -28.80 3.26 -28.36
N VAL A 554 -29.78 2.60 -28.97
CA VAL A 554 -31.21 2.83 -28.72
C VAL A 554 -31.69 2.06 -27.49
N GLY A 555 -31.19 0.84 -27.28
CA GLY A 555 -31.43 0.09 -26.05
C GLY A 555 -30.49 0.53 -24.93
N GLU A 556 -30.88 0.31 -23.69
CA GLU A 556 -30.01 0.45 -22.51
C GLU A 556 -29.04 -0.74 -22.43
N PRO A 557 -27.80 -0.58 -21.91
CA PRO A 557 -26.90 -1.71 -21.65
C PRO A 557 -27.51 -2.76 -20.69
N PRO A 558 -27.19 -4.05 -20.87
CA PRO A 558 -27.73 -5.11 -19.99
C PRO A 558 -27.26 -4.96 -18.53
N THR A 559 -27.86 -5.71 -17.61
CA THR A 559 -27.49 -5.68 -16.19
C THR A 559 -26.08 -6.21 -15.96
N THR A 560 -25.69 -7.28 -16.66
CA THR A 560 -24.39 -7.96 -16.55
C THR A 560 -24.05 -8.69 -17.85
N MET A 561 -22.82 -9.18 -17.98
CA MET A 561 -22.43 -10.06 -19.08
C MET A 561 -23.14 -11.42 -18.99
N THR A 562 -23.37 -12.07 -20.13
CA THR A 562 -23.83 -13.46 -20.15
C THR A 562 -22.70 -14.40 -19.70
N LYS A 563 -22.99 -15.36 -18.81
CA LYS A 563 -21.99 -16.22 -18.14
C LYS A 563 -22.15 -17.72 -18.48
N THR A 564 -22.68 -18.04 -19.66
CA THR A 564 -23.09 -19.41 -20.05
C THR A 564 -22.09 -20.13 -20.96
N GLY A 565 -20.90 -19.56 -21.17
CA GLY A 565 -19.89 -20.12 -22.09
C GLY A 565 -19.54 -21.56 -21.76
N LEU A 566 -18.95 -21.78 -20.58
CA LEU A 566 -18.46 -23.10 -20.21
C LEU A 566 -19.57 -24.16 -20.17
N SER A 567 -20.74 -23.83 -19.62
CA SER A 567 -21.87 -24.76 -19.54
C SER A 567 -22.41 -25.13 -20.93
N ALA A 568 -22.45 -24.18 -21.87
CA ALA A 568 -22.83 -24.45 -23.25
C ALA A 568 -21.79 -25.33 -23.98
N THR A 569 -20.49 -25.07 -23.78
CA THR A 569 -19.41 -25.90 -24.35
C THR A 569 -19.47 -27.34 -23.82
N ILE A 570 -19.62 -27.52 -22.50
CA ILE A 570 -19.80 -28.84 -21.89
C ILE A 570 -21.02 -29.56 -22.47
N THR A 571 -22.16 -28.88 -22.59
CA THR A 571 -23.39 -29.45 -23.16
C THR A 571 -23.18 -29.95 -24.59
N ARG A 572 -22.37 -29.25 -25.39
CA ARG A 572 -22.05 -29.66 -26.76
C ARG A 572 -21.17 -30.90 -26.80
N VAL A 573 -20.14 -30.97 -25.96
CA VAL A 573 -19.28 -32.15 -25.84
C VAL A 573 -20.08 -33.37 -25.38
N GLN A 574 -21.07 -33.17 -24.51
CA GLN A 574 -21.99 -34.22 -24.01
C GLN A 574 -23.12 -34.59 -24.98
N GLY A 575 -23.08 -34.13 -26.23
CA GLY A 575 -24.06 -34.51 -27.25
C GLY A 575 -24.23 -36.02 -27.39
N THR A 576 -25.43 -36.47 -27.77
CA THR A 576 -25.78 -37.91 -27.88
C THR A 576 -25.55 -38.49 -29.28
N SER A 577 -25.23 -37.64 -30.25
CA SER A 577 -24.94 -38.04 -31.62
C SER A 577 -24.04 -37.03 -32.33
N VAL A 578 -23.32 -37.51 -33.33
CA VAL A 578 -22.43 -36.73 -34.22
C VAL A 578 -22.58 -37.19 -35.65
N THR A 579 -22.11 -36.37 -36.59
CA THR A 579 -22.07 -36.75 -38.01
C THR A 579 -20.64 -37.05 -38.43
N CYS A 580 -20.42 -38.26 -38.94
CA CYS A 580 -19.17 -38.75 -39.50
C CYS A 580 -19.39 -38.99 -40.99
N ASP A 581 -18.76 -38.19 -41.86
CA ASP A 581 -18.91 -38.23 -43.32
C ASP A 581 -20.35 -38.36 -43.83
N GLY A 582 -21.26 -37.56 -43.25
CA GLY A 582 -22.67 -37.55 -43.62
C GLY A 582 -23.54 -38.64 -42.98
N VAL A 583 -22.95 -39.55 -42.21
CA VAL A 583 -23.67 -40.57 -41.43
C VAL A 583 -23.81 -40.12 -39.98
N THR A 584 -25.03 -40.15 -39.44
CA THR A 584 -25.27 -39.89 -38.02
C THR A 584 -24.91 -41.13 -37.21
N VAL A 585 -24.05 -40.95 -36.22
CA VAL A 585 -23.60 -41.98 -35.28
C VAL A 585 -23.96 -41.54 -33.86
N SER A 586 -24.43 -42.47 -33.03
CA SER A 586 -24.95 -42.20 -31.69
C SER A 586 -24.25 -43.03 -30.61
N VAL A 587 -24.31 -42.56 -29.36
CA VAL A 587 -23.81 -43.32 -28.20
C VAL A 587 -24.50 -44.68 -28.02
N GLY A 588 -25.73 -44.81 -28.52
CA GLY A 588 -26.54 -46.02 -28.49
C GLY A 588 -26.18 -47.05 -29.56
N ASP A 589 -25.34 -46.68 -30.53
CA ASP A 589 -24.90 -47.60 -31.58
C ASP A 589 -24.00 -48.71 -31.01
N THR A 590 -23.80 -49.76 -31.81
CA THR A 590 -23.03 -50.94 -31.39
C THR A 590 -21.61 -50.56 -30.98
N GLY A 591 -21.11 -51.19 -29.90
CA GLY A 591 -19.69 -51.14 -29.56
C GLY A 591 -18.86 -52.16 -30.34
N ASP A 592 -19.51 -53.11 -31.00
CA ASP A 592 -18.86 -54.25 -31.63
C ASP A 592 -18.62 -54.00 -33.12
N ILE A 593 -17.41 -54.32 -33.56
CA ILE A 593 -17.09 -54.52 -34.98
C ILE A 593 -17.02 -56.03 -35.19
N PRO A 594 -17.95 -56.62 -35.95
CA PRO A 594 -17.96 -58.07 -36.16
C PRO A 594 -16.76 -58.51 -37.02
N ALA A 595 -16.50 -59.82 -37.05
CA ALA A 595 -15.59 -60.40 -38.03
C ALA A 595 -16.11 -60.12 -39.46
N ASP A 596 -15.21 -59.98 -40.41
CA ASP A 596 -15.61 -59.85 -41.82
C ASP A 596 -16.36 -61.12 -42.25
N THR A 597 -17.31 -60.98 -43.17
CA THR A 597 -17.93 -62.17 -43.79
C THR A 597 -16.97 -62.79 -44.81
N ASP A 598 -17.34 -63.90 -45.42
CA ASP A 598 -16.59 -64.37 -46.60
C ASP A 598 -16.68 -63.31 -47.72
N THR A 599 -15.54 -62.82 -48.18
CA THR A 599 -15.41 -61.88 -49.30
C THR A 599 -14.67 -62.52 -50.47
N THR A 600 -14.45 -63.84 -50.44
CA THR A 600 -13.79 -64.57 -51.53
C THR A 600 -14.41 -64.20 -52.87
N HIS A 601 -13.58 -63.70 -53.78
CA HIS A 601 -14.07 -63.25 -55.08
C HIS A 601 -14.76 -64.40 -55.83
N PRO A 602 -16.06 -64.25 -56.16
CA PRO A 602 -16.78 -65.28 -56.89
C PRO A 602 -16.39 -65.26 -58.37
N ALA A 603 -16.82 -66.29 -59.12
CA ALA A 603 -16.61 -66.33 -60.56
C ALA A 603 -17.23 -65.08 -61.24
N LEU A 604 -16.48 -64.42 -62.11
CA LEU A 604 -16.94 -63.24 -62.87
C LEU A 604 -17.52 -63.59 -64.24
N SER A 605 -17.59 -64.87 -64.56
CA SER A 605 -18.25 -65.39 -65.75
C SER A 605 -18.68 -66.83 -65.52
N GLY A 606 -19.77 -67.26 -66.15
CA GLY A 606 -20.25 -68.63 -66.04
C GLY A 606 -21.27 -68.98 -67.11
N SER A 607 -21.68 -70.25 -67.12
CA SER A 607 -22.69 -70.82 -68.04
C SER A 607 -23.93 -71.36 -67.30
N SER A 608 -24.11 -70.98 -66.04
CA SER A 608 -25.23 -71.30 -65.14
C SER A 608 -26.19 -70.11 -64.98
N SER A 609 -27.22 -70.21 -64.13
CA SER A 609 -28.07 -69.06 -63.78
C SER A 609 -27.20 -67.89 -63.27
N PRO A 610 -27.29 -66.69 -63.88
CA PRO A 610 -26.50 -65.54 -63.47
C PRO A 610 -26.87 -65.05 -62.07
N PRO A 611 -25.92 -64.51 -61.28
CA PRO A 611 -26.23 -63.80 -60.05
C PRO A 611 -27.05 -62.53 -60.36
N SER A 612 -27.80 -62.03 -59.37
CA SER A 612 -28.45 -60.73 -59.51
C SER A 612 -27.42 -59.62 -59.48
N ALA A 613 -27.59 -58.60 -60.34
CA ALA A 613 -26.90 -57.33 -60.14
C ALA A 613 -27.25 -56.78 -58.74
N ASP A 614 -26.28 -56.16 -58.08
CA ASP A 614 -26.34 -55.66 -56.71
C ASP A 614 -26.43 -56.73 -55.60
N ALA A 615 -26.29 -58.02 -55.93
CA ALA A 615 -26.21 -59.06 -54.91
C ALA A 615 -24.93 -58.92 -54.08
N THR A 616 -25.09 -58.81 -52.75
CA THR A 616 -23.98 -58.77 -51.79
C THR A 616 -23.24 -60.10 -51.78
N ILE A 617 -21.91 -60.01 -51.89
CA ILE A 617 -20.97 -61.13 -51.73
C ILE A 617 -20.58 -61.21 -50.26
N GLY A 618 -20.11 -60.08 -49.70
CA GLY A 618 -19.70 -60.01 -48.32
C GLY A 618 -19.49 -58.58 -47.83
N THR A 619 -19.19 -58.46 -46.55
CA THR A 619 -18.94 -57.21 -45.84
C THR A 619 -17.63 -57.32 -45.07
N TYR A 620 -16.79 -56.29 -45.19
CA TYR A 620 -15.56 -56.16 -44.41
C TYR A 620 -15.39 -54.76 -43.85
N TYR A 621 -14.57 -54.62 -42.80
CA TYR A 621 -14.41 -53.37 -42.07
C TYR A 621 -12.99 -52.81 -42.19
N THR A 622 -12.88 -51.51 -42.41
CA THR A 622 -11.57 -50.83 -42.57
C THR A 622 -11.50 -49.57 -41.73
N LEU A 623 -10.30 -49.23 -41.27
CA LEU A 623 -9.98 -47.92 -40.69
C LEU A 623 -9.63 -46.95 -41.83
N GLY A 624 -10.35 -45.84 -41.94
CA GLY A 624 -10.02 -44.77 -42.87
C GLY A 624 -8.93 -43.84 -42.35
N ALA A 625 -8.35 -43.03 -43.23
CA ALA A 625 -7.33 -42.03 -42.88
C ALA A 625 -7.84 -40.94 -41.92
N ASN A 626 -9.16 -40.77 -41.83
CA ASN A 626 -9.82 -39.89 -40.87
C ASN A 626 -10.03 -40.54 -39.48
N ASN A 627 -9.47 -41.73 -39.26
CA ASN A 627 -9.65 -42.55 -38.06
C ASN A 627 -11.09 -43.03 -37.83
N TYR A 628 -11.96 -43.03 -38.84
CA TYR A 628 -13.28 -43.65 -38.73
C TYR A 628 -13.27 -45.08 -39.26
N ILE A 629 -14.13 -45.91 -38.68
CA ILE A 629 -14.42 -47.26 -39.14
C ILE A 629 -15.44 -47.18 -40.26
N TYR A 630 -15.13 -47.83 -41.38
CA TYR A 630 -16.04 -47.99 -42.50
C TYR A 630 -16.49 -49.43 -42.63
N GLN A 631 -17.75 -49.58 -43.04
CA GLN A 631 -18.29 -50.82 -43.54
C GLN A 631 -18.18 -50.81 -45.07
N ASN A 632 -17.61 -51.87 -45.63
CA ASN A 632 -17.42 -52.04 -47.06
C ASN A 632 -18.26 -53.23 -47.55
N ARG A 633 -19.26 -52.98 -48.39
CA ARG A 633 -20.14 -54.00 -48.97
C ARG A 633 -19.65 -54.38 -50.37
N LEU A 634 -19.03 -55.54 -50.48
CA LEU A 634 -18.64 -56.13 -51.76
C LEU A 634 -19.86 -56.74 -52.44
N HIS A 635 -20.14 -56.36 -53.69
CA HIS A 635 -21.31 -56.81 -54.43
C HIS A 635 -21.04 -56.93 -55.93
N TYR A 636 -21.94 -57.61 -56.65
CA TYR A 636 -21.93 -57.65 -58.11
C TYR A 636 -22.41 -56.31 -58.67
N GLN A 637 -21.51 -55.48 -59.20
CA GLN A 637 -21.84 -54.16 -59.73
C GLN A 637 -22.63 -54.23 -61.03
N THR A 638 -22.18 -55.08 -61.96
CA THR A 638 -22.89 -55.33 -63.22
C THR A 638 -22.93 -56.83 -63.47
N VAL A 639 -24.04 -57.32 -64.02
CA VAL A 639 -24.17 -58.69 -64.51
C VAL A 639 -24.86 -58.62 -65.88
N THR A 640 -24.18 -59.12 -66.91
CA THR A 640 -24.65 -59.10 -68.29
C THR A 640 -24.72 -60.51 -68.85
N THR A 641 -25.92 -60.96 -69.26
CA THR A 641 -26.08 -62.22 -69.98
C THR A 641 -25.61 -62.05 -71.43
N THR A 642 -24.61 -62.83 -71.84
CA THR A 642 -23.97 -62.72 -73.15
C THR A 642 -24.63 -63.61 -74.21
N SER A 643 -25.14 -64.80 -73.82
CA SER A 643 -25.94 -65.68 -74.68
C SER A 643 -26.50 -66.86 -73.88
N GLY A 644 -27.81 -67.12 -73.95
CA GLY A 644 -28.42 -68.24 -73.23
C GLY A 644 -28.21 -68.14 -71.71
N THR A 645 -27.52 -69.10 -71.11
CA THR A 645 -27.11 -69.09 -69.69
C THR A 645 -25.69 -68.53 -69.48
N ASN A 646 -25.01 -68.05 -70.51
CA ASN A 646 -23.67 -67.47 -70.37
C ASN A 646 -23.77 -66.02 -69.89
N TRP A 647 -22.93 -65.63 -68.94
CA TRP A 647 -22.91 -64.29 -68.37
C TRP A 647 -21.49 -63.84 -68.00
N VAL A 648 -21.32 -62.52 -67.90
CA VAL A 648 -20.13 -61.84 -67.38
C VAL A 648 -20.55 -60.83 -66.32
N ALA A 649 -19.72 -60.61 -65.31
CA ALA A 649 -20.01 -59.69 -64.22
C ALA A 649 -18.77 -58.87 -63.79
N THR A 650 -19.01 -57.75 -63.12
CA THR A 650 -17.98 -56.94 -62.46
C THR A 650 -18.33 -56.78 -60.99
N LEU A 651 -17.31 -56.55 -60.15
CA LEU A 651 -17.49 -56.28 -58.72
C LEU A 651 -17.37 -54.78 -58.44
N ALA A 652 -17.99 -54.33 -57.36
CA ALA A 652 -17.73 -53.04 -56.74
C ALA A 652 -17.90 -53.15 -55.21
N THR A 653 -17.39 -52.13 -54.53
CA THR A 653 -17.49 -51.98 -53.09
C THR A 653 -18.20 -50.68 -52.76
N ASP A 654 -19.28 -50.76 -51.99
CA ASP A 654 -19.88 -49.59 -51.37
C ASP A 654 -19.26 -49.35 -50.01
N THR A 655 -18.67 -48.18 -49.81
CA THR A 655 -18.02 -47.79 -48.55
C THR A 655 -18.87 -46.75 -47.84
N THR A 656 -19.27 -47.05 -46.60
CA THR A 656 -20.04 -46.13 -45.75
C THR A 656 -19.48 -46.14 -44.34
N VAL A 657 -19.52 -45.00 -43.64
CA VAL A 657 -19.14 -44.97 -42.22
C VAL A 657 -20.00 -45.96 -41.45
N PHE A 658 -19.36 -46.78 -40.63
CA PHE A 658 -20.05 -47.74 -39.80
C PHE A 658 -20.63 -47.04 -38.55
N PRO A 659 -21.94 -47.11 -38.29
CA PRO A 659 -22.52 -46.54 -37.09
C PRO A 659 -22.12 -47.38 -35.86
N CYS A 660 -21.07 -46.93 -35.17
CA CYS A 660 -20.56 -47.59 -33.97
C CYS A 660 -20.10 -46.57 -32.92
N ARG A 661 -20.09 -47.02 -31.66
CA ARG A 661 -19.71 -46.18 -30.53
C ARG A 661 -18.29 -45.62 -30.64
N TYR A 662 -17.35 -46.38 -31.22
CA TYR A 662 -15.99 -45.87 -31.46
C TYR A 662 -16.01 -44.62 -32.35
N ASN A 663 -16.72 -44.65 -33.48
CA ASN A 663 -16.81 -43.50 -34.39
C ASN A 663 -17.49 -42.30 -33.72
N PHE A 664 -18.52 -42.56 -32.90
CA PHE A 664 -19.18 -41.53 -32.09
C PHE A 664 -18.17 -40.83 -31.15
N VAL A 665 -17.43 -41.60 -30.34
CA VAL A 665 -16.46 -41.05 -29.38
C VAL A 665 -15.27 -40.39 -30.09
N GLN A 666 -14.77 -41.01 -31.17
CA GLN A 666 -13.66 -40.48 -31.96
C GLN A 666 -13.98 -39.09 -32.51
N LYS A 667 -15.20 -38.86 -33.02
CA LYS A 667 -15.61 -37.56 -33.55
C LYS A 667 -15.89 -36.52 -32.45
N HIS A 668 -16.31 -36.95 -31.25
CA HIS A 668 -16.46 -36.05 -30.11
C HIS A 668 -15.13 -35.52 -29.59
N LEU A 669 -14.09 -36.37 -29.55
CA LEU A 669 -12.78 -35.99 -29.03
C LEU A 669 -11.89 -35.32 -30.08
N TYR A 670 -12.00 -35.75 -31.34
CA TYR A 670 -11.05 -35.38 -32.39
C TYR A 670 -11.74 -34.99 -33.68
N GLU A 671 -11.11 -34.11 -34.43
CA GLU A 671 -11.47 -33.91 -35.83
C GLU A 671 -10.98 -35.08 -36.71
N ALA A 672 -11.39 -35.10 -37.97
CA ALA A 672 -11.02 -36.15 -38.92
C ALA A 672 -9.49 -36.35 -38.97
N GLY A 673 -9.04 -37.57 -38.67
CA GLY A 673 -7.62 -37.95 -38.65
C GLY A 673 -6.89 -37.62 -37.36
N GLY A 674 -7.56 -36.99 -36.39
CA GLY A 674 -6.98 -36.62 -35.09
C GLY A 674 -6.75 -37.81 -34.16
N SER A 675 -5.75 -37.66 -33.29
CA SER A 675 -5.28 -38.66 -32.33
C SER A 675 -4.41 -38.02 -31.24
N GLY A 676 -4.72 -38.25 -29.96
CA GLY A 676 -4.00 -37.57 -28.89
C GLY A 676 -4.09 -36.05 -29.03
N ASP A 677 -3.02 -35.32 -28.73
CA ASP A 677 -3.07 -33.85 -28.65
C ASP A 677 -2.92 -33.10 -29.99
N ASN A 678 -2.98 -33.77 -31.14
CA ASN A 678 -2.65 -33.14 -32.42
C ASN A 678 -3.82 -32.35 -33.06
N ILE A 679 -5.03 -32.92 -33.11
CA ILE A 679 -6.21 -32.38 -33.78
C ILE A 679 -7.45 -32.71 -32.95
N MET A 680 -7.48 -32.21 -31.71
CA MET A 680 -8.66 -32.32 -30.84
C MET A 680 -9.83 -31.50 -31.39
N ASN A 681 -11.04 -31.95 -31.07
CA ASN A 681 -12.23 -31.14 -31.25
C ASN A 681 -12.10 -29.84 -30.46
N ALA A 682 -12.50 -28.72 -31.05
CA ALA A 682 -12.30 -27.39 -30.47
C ALA A 682 -12.99 -27.20 -29.11
N ASP A 683 -14.13 -27.84 -28.86
CA ASP A 683 -14.83 -27.75 -27.57
C ASP A 683 -14.07 -28.52 -26.48
N VAL A 684 -13.55 -29.72 -26.80
CA VAL A 684 -12.73 -30.52 -25.87
C VAL A 684 -11.38 -29.86 -25.59
N GLN A 685 -10.72 -29.33 -26.63
CA GLN A 685 -9.47 -28.57 -26.49
C GLN A 685 -9.68 -27.37 -25.58
N PHE A 686 -10.77 -26.63 -25.74
CA PHE A 686 -11.08 -25.48 -24.90
C PHE A 686 -11.23 -25.87 -23.42
N ILE A 687 -11.91 -26.98 -23.12
CA ILE A 687 -12.05 -27.46 -21.73
C ILE A 687 -10.68 -27.82 -21.16
N LYS A 688 -9.85 -28.53 -21.92
CA LYS A 688 -8.48 -28.88 -21.51
C LYS A 688 -7.66 -27.62 -21.20
N ASP A 689 -7.71 -26.62 -22.08
CA ASP A 689 -6.98 -25.38 -21.86
C ASP A 689 -7.53 -24.57 -20.67
N THR A 690 -8.84 -24.61 -20.42
CA THR A 690 -9.48 -24.00 -19.24
C THR A 690 -8.92 -24.63 -17.96
N VAL A 691 -8.75 -25.96 -17.93
CA VAL A 691 -8.13 -26.66 -16.80
C VAL A 691 -6.67 -26.22 -16.62
N ASN A 692 -5.90 -26.10 -17.70
CA ASN A 692 -4.51 -25.63 -17.64
C ASN A 692 -4.39 -24.18 -17.09
N ASP A 693 -5.30 -23.29 -17.50
CA ASP A 693 -5.34 -21.91 -16.98
C ASP A 693 -5.67 -21.91 -15.47
N LEU A 694 -6.62 -22.74 -15.04
CA LEU A 694 -6.97 -22.89 -13.62
C LEU A 694 -5.82 -23.48 -12.82
N GLN A 695 -5.11 -24.48 -13.36
CA GLN A 695 -3.91 -25.06 -12.73
C GLN A 695 -2.76 -24.06 -12.61
N THR A 696 -2.64 -23.12 -13.56
CA THR A 696 -1.65 -22.04 -13.49
C THR A 696 -1.95 -21.05 -12.37
N LEU A 697 -3.24 -20.86 -12.05
CA LEU A 697 -3.69 -20.05 -10.92
C LEU A 697 -3.76 -20.85 -9.60
N ALA A 698 -3.66 -22.17 -9.64
CA ALA A 698 -3.74 -23.01 -8.44
C ALA A 698 -2.70 -22.70 -7.35
N PRO A 699 -1.46 -22.25 -7.66
CA PRO A 699 -0.53 -21.80 -6.62
C PRO A 699 -1.02 -20.56 -5.84
N PHE A 700 -1.97 -19.79 -6.38
CA PHE A 700 -2.61 -18.73 -5.63
C PHE A 700 -3.65 -19.32 -4.67
N ARG A 701 -3.32 -19.33 -3.38
CA ARG A 701 -4.25 -19.51 -2.27
C ARG A 701 -4.68 -18.15 -1.75
N ASP A 702 -5.97 -17.97 -1.55
CA ASP A 702 -6.47 -16.82 -0.81
C ASP A 702 -5.82 -16.78 0.59
N PRO A 703 -5.03 -15.75 0.89
CA PRO A 703 -4.27 -15.71 2.15
C PRO A 703 -5.14 -15.34 3.36
N ILE A 704 -6.39 -14.92 3.15
CA ILE A 704 -7.29 -14.46 4.21
C ILE A 704 -8.32 -15.54 4.55
N ILE A 705 -8.86 -16.23 3.53
CA ILE A 705 -9.91 -17.23 3.70
C ILE A 705 -9.44 -18.60 3.22
N THR A 706 -9.28 -19.52 4.17
CA THR A 706 -8.72 -20.87 3.92
C THR A 706 -9.78 -21.97 3.77
N GLY A 707 -11.07 -21.66 3.99
CA GLY A 707 -12.18 -22.61 3.86
C GLY A 707 -13.26 -22.13 2.90
N ALA A 708 -14.28 -22.97 2.68
CA ALA A 708 -15.49 -22.52 2.01
C ALA A 708 -16.26 -21.59 2.94
N GLN A 709 -16.71 -20.44 2.44
CA GLN A 709 -17.45 -19.46 3.23
C GLN A 709 -18.74 -20.06 3.82
N ALA A 710 -18.94 -19.87 5.13
CA ALA A 710 -20.09 -20.40 5.86
C ALA A 710 -21.43 -19.87 5.30
N GLY A 711 -22.34 -20.76 4.92
CA GLY A 711 -23.64 -20.42 4.34
C GLY A 711 -23.67 -20.30 2.81
N GLY A 712 -22.51 -20.37 2.14
CA GLY A 712 -22.42 -20.48 0.68
C GLY A 712 -22.45 -21.93 0.19
N SER A 713 -22.94 -22.17 -1.03
CA SER A 713 -22.78 -23.46 -1.74
C SER A 713 -21.41 -23.54 -2.46
N GLY A 714 -20.42 -22.81 -1.97
CA GLY A 714 -19.09 -22.65 -2.57
C GLY A 714 -18.18 -23.88 -2.42
N ILE A 715 -16.95 -23.77 -2.93
CA ILE A 715 -15.90 -24.77 -2.80
C ILE A 715 -14.59 -24.08 -2.38
N ALA A 716 -13.92 -24.64 -1.36
CA ALA A 716 -12.67 -24.11 -0.83
C ALA A 716 -11.52 -24.21 -1.85
N ASP A 717 -10.48 -23.39 -1.67
CA ASP A 717 -9.34 -23.31 -2.60
C ASP A 717 -8.62 -24.65 -2.71
N ASP A 718 -8.29 -25.25 -1.57
CA ASP A 718 -7.59 -26.54 -1.47
C ASP A 718 -8.37 -27.69 -2.15
N VAL A 719 -9.69 -27.75 -1.92
CA VAL A 719 -10.55 -28.79 -2.52
C VAL A 719 -10.68 -28.60 -4.02
N PHE A 720 -10.91 -27.36 -4.48
CA PHE A 720 -11.02 -27.07 -5.92
C PHE A 720 -9.71 -27.37 -6.64
N ASP A 721 -8.61 -26.99 -6.04
CA ASP A 721 -7.30 -27.14 -6.63
C ASP A 721 -6.85 -28.60 -6.67
N THR A 722 -7.05 -29.34 -5.58
CA THR A 722 -6.80 -30.79 -5.56
C THR A 722 -7.59 -31.50 -6.66
N TYR A 723 -8.83 -31.08 -6.87
CA TYR A 723 -9.69 -31.61 -7.92
C TYR A 723 -9.15 -31.30 -9.34
N ILE A 724 -8.86 -30.04 -9.66
CA ILE A 724 -8.38 -29.65 -11.02
C ILE A 724 -6.98 -30.19 -11.35
N GLN A 725 -6.19 -30.60 -10.36
CA GLN A 725 -4.90 -31.27 -10.62
C GLN A 725 -5.07 -32.67 -11.21
N THR A 726 -6.22 -33.30 -11.00
CA THR A 726 -6.50 -34.66 -11.49
C THR A 726 -7.56 -34.65 -12.59
N GLU A 727 -8.67 -33.96 -12.36
CA GLU A 727 -9.85 -34.02 -13.22
C GLU A 727 -10.14 -32.68 -13.91
N PRO A 728 -10.78 -32.69 -15.09
CA PRO A 728 -11.21 -33.84 -15.91
C PRO A 728 -10.08 -34.47 -16.75
N SER A 729 -8.83 -34.07 -16.54
CA SER A 729 -7.69 -34.47 -17.39
C SER A 729 -7.38 -35.98 -17.33
N ALA A 730 -7.54 -36.62 -16.18
CA ALA A 730 -7.31 -38.05 -16.02
C ALA A 730 -8.33 -38.88 -16.82
N ASP A 731 -9.62 -38.57 -16.72
CA ASP A 731 -10.66 -39.23 -17.50
C ASP A 731 -10.51 -39.00 -19.01
N LEU A 732 -10.13 -37.79 -19.43
CA LEU A 732 -9.82 -37.48 -20.83
C LEU A 732 -8.65 -38.32 -21.35
N ALA A 733 -7.59 -38.48 -20.55
CA ALA A 733 -6.43 -39.30 -20.90
C ALA A 733 -6.79 -40.79 -20.99
N ALA A 734 -7.59 -41.30 -20.06
CA ALA A 734 -8.08 -42.68 -20.08
C ALA A 734 -8.93 -42.96 -21.32
N LEU A 735 -9.82 -42.04 -21.69
CA LEU A 735 -10.64 -42.13 -22.90
C LEU A 735 -9.80 -42.09 -24.18
N SER A 736 -8.82 -41.18 -24.24
CA SER A 736 -7.87 -41.07 -25.36
C SER A 736 -7.04 -42.34 -25.57
N SER A 737 -6.63 -42.98 -24.47
CA SER A 737 -5.92 -44.26 -24.48
C SER A 737 -6.81 -45.41 -24.96
N ALA A 738 -8.08 -45.45 -24.53
CA ALA A 738 -9.04 -46.44 -24.99
C ALA A 738 -9.31 -46.34 -26.51
N LEU A 739 -9.45 -45.12 -27.05
CA LEU A 739 -9.56 -44.90 -28.49
C LEU A 739 -8.32 -45.38 -29.25
N THR A 740 -7.14 -45.06 -28.75
CA THR A 740 -5.87 -45.46 -29.37
C THR A 740 -5.73 -46.98 -29.39
N THR A 741 -5.96 -47.63 -28.26
CA THR A 741 -5.92 -49.09 -28.14
C THR A 741 -6.89 -49.75 -29.13
N PHE A 742 -8.14 -49.26 -29.20
CA PHE A 742 -9.12 -49.81 -30.12
C PHE A 742 -8.75 -49.61 -31.60
N ARG A 743 -8.25 -48.43 -31.94
CA ARG A 743 -7.81 -48.11 -33.31
C ARG A 743 -6.69 -49.04 -33.76
N ASP A 744 -5.73 -49.34 -32.89
CA ASP A 744 -4.57 -50.18 -33.21
C ASP A 744 -4.94 -51.68 -33.28
N LEU A 745 -6.02 -52.08 -32.59
CA LEU A 745 -6.51 -53.46 -32.62
C LEU A 745 -7.07 -53.87 -33.99
N LEU A 746 -7.82 -53.00 -34.69
CA LEU A 746 -8.44 -53.35 -35.98
C LEU A 746 -7.41 -53.76 -37.07
N PRO A 747 -6.35 -52.98 -37.38
CA PRO A 747 -5.36 -53.39 -38.37
C PRO A 747 -4.54 -54.62 -37.93
N ALA A 748 -4.42 -54.88 -36.62
CA ALA A 748 -3.74 -56.06 -36.09
C ALA A 748 -4.52 -57.38 -36.31
N GLN A 749 -5.81 -57.32 -36.67
CA GLN A 749 -6.66 -58.51 -36.88
C GLN A 749 -6.34 -59.33 -38.14
N SER A 750 -5.34 -58.93 -38.94
CA SER A 750 -5.00 -59.61 -40.21
C SER A 750 -6.22 -59.74 -41.15
N ARG A 751 -7.10 -58.74 -41.14
CA ARG A 751 -8.25 -58.64 -42.04
C ARG A 751 -7.75 -58.31 -43.45
N THR A 752 -7.99 -59.20 -44.41
CA THR A 752 -7.46 -59.05 -45.78
C THR A 752 -8.40 -58.28 -46.71
N GLY A 753 -9.61 -57.95 -46.26
CA GLY A 753 -10.50 -57.00 -46.93
C GLY A 753 -11.33 -57.57 -48.08
N ASP A 754 -11.13 -57.03 -49.28
CA ASP A 754 -11.97 -57.27 -50.47
C ASP A 754 -11.89 -58.69 -51.03
N ASP A 755 -10.80 -59.42 -50.77
CA ASP A 755 -10.68 -60.85 -51.09
C ASP A 755 -10.04 -61.61 -49.94
N ASN A 756 -10.85 -62.22 -49.07
CA ASN A 756 -10.35 -62.88 -47.87
C ASN A 756 -10.19 -64.38 -47.93
N SER A 757 -10.53 -65.01 -49.07
CA SER A 757 -10.36 -66.46 -49.26
C SER A 757 -10.89 -67.27 -48.07
N ASP A 758 -11.99 -66.84 -47.47
CA ASP A 758 -12.64 -67.40 -46.27
C ASP A 758 -11.75 -67.50 -45.00
N SER A 759 -10.57 -66.90 -44.99
CA SER A 759 -9.53 -67.10 -43.95
C SER A 759 -9.03 -65.81 -43.29
N GLY A 760 -9.03 -64.67 -44.00
CA GLY A 760 -8.56 -63.37 -43.51
C GLY A 760 -9.66 -62.48 -42.92
N LYS A 761 -10.52 -63.01 -42.03
CA LYS A 761 -11.74 -62.32 -41.54
C LYS A 761 -11.55 -61.51 -40.25
N GLY A 762 -10.45 -61.73 -39.55
CA GLY A 762 -10.27 -61.26 -38.18
C GLY A 762 -11.31 -61.84 -37.20
N THR A 763 -11.35 -61.29 -35.99
CA THR A 763 -12.37 -61.62 -34.98
C THR A 763 -13.16 -60.38 -34.56
N LEU A 764 -14.24 -60.59 -33.81
CA LEU A 764 -15.01 -59.51 -33.21
C LEU A 764 -14.13 -58.70 -32.25
N ILE A 765 -14.18 -57.37 -32.37
CA ILE A 765 -13.57 -56.44 -31.43
C ILE A 765 -14.63 -55.52 -30.83
N THR A 766 -14.48 -55.14 -29.55
CA THR A 766 -15.47 -54.37 -28.80
C THR A 766 -14.89 -53.09 -28.23
N PHE A 767 -15.57 -51.97 -28.47
CA PHE A 767 -15.34 -50.69 -27.81
C PHE A 767 -16.33 -50.49 -26.66
N ALA A 768 -15.83 -50.62 -25.43
CA ALA A 768 -16.63 -50.41 -24.23
C ALA A 768 -17.03 -48.94 -24.05
N ASN A 769 -18.21 -48.69 -23.46
CA ASN A 769 -18.66 -47.32 -23.14
C ASN A 769 -18.10 -46.77 -21.81
N THR A 770 -17.26 -47.53 -21.12
CA THR A 770 -16.88 -47.25 -19.73
C THR A 770 -16.15 -45.92 -19.58
N THR A 771 -15.11 -45.71 -20.38
CA THR A 771 -14.29 -44.47 -20.32
C THR A 771 -15.04 -43.26 -20.88
N TRP A 772 -15.92 -43.43 -21.87
CA TRP A 772 -16.78 -42.33 -22.35
C TRP A 772 -17.79 -41.92 -21.28
N ALA A 773 -18.44 -42.87 -20.62
CA ALA A 773 -19.40 -42.58 -19.56
C ALA A 773 -18.76 -41.90 -18.34
N ALA A 774 -17.53 -42.28 -17.99
CA ALA A 774 -16.73 -41.62 -16.95
C ALA A 774 -16.45 -40.16 -17.33
N PHE A 775 -15.78 -39.92 -18.46
CA PHE A 775 -15.47 -38.57 -18.95
C PHE A 775 -16.74 -37.70 -19.10
N HIS A 776 -17.81 -38.25 -19.67
CA HIS A 776 -19.09 -37.54 -19.79
C HIS A 776 -19.63 -37.11 -18.42
N THR A 777 -19.60 -37.99 -17.41
CA THR A 777 -20.05 -37.66 -16.05
C THR A 777 -19.14 -36.60 -15.43
N GLU A 778 -17.83 -36.74 -15.63
CA GLU A 778 -16.83 -35.84 -15.08
C GLU A 778 -16.92 -34.43 -15.64
N LEU A 779 -17.27 -34.26 -16.92
CA LEU A 779 -17.55 -32.92 -17.46
C LEU A 779 -18.71 -32.20 -16.75
N SER A 780 -19.75 -32.93 -16.30
CA SER A 780 -20.81 -32.36 -15.47
C SER A 780 -20.31 -31.96 -14.09
N THR A 781 -19.45 -32.79 -13.49
CA THR A 781 -18.78 -32.48 -12.22
C THR A 781 -17.91 -31.24 -12.33
N PHE A 782 -17.13 -31.14 -13.41
CA PHE A 782 -16.27 -29.99 -13.72
C PHE A 782 -17.08 -28.70 -13.81
N GLY A 783 -18.14 -28.69 -14.63
CA GLY A 783 -19.03 -27.53 -14.74
C GLY A 783 -19.67 -27.15 -13.40
N THR A 784 -20.06 -28.15 -12.59
CA THR A 784 -20.61 -27.92 -11.25
C THR A 784 -19.58 -27.31 -10.30
N ASN A 785 -18.35 -27.82 -10.28
CA ASN A 785 -17.28 -27.31 -9.43
C ASN A 785 -16.84 -25.90 -9.85
N CYS A 786 -16.79 -25.58 -11.14
CA CYS A 786 -16.59 -24.20 -11.63
C CYS A 786 -17.72 -23.26 -11.17
N GLY A 787 -18.97 -23.72 -11.16
CA GLY A 787 -20.11 -22.96 -10.64
C GLY A 787 -20.02 -22.71 -9.12
N LYS A 788 -19.60 -23.72 -8.35
CA LYS A 788 -19.33 -23.57 -6.91
C LYS A 788 -18.16 -22.62 -6.66
N ARG A 789 -17.09 -22.71 -7.48
CA ARG A 789 -15.91 -21.84 -7.35
C ARG A 789 -16.27 -20.39 -7.61
N THR A 790 -17.06 -20.14 -8.65
CA THR A 790 -17.63 -18.82 -8.91
C THR A 790 -18.42 -18.31 -7.71
N THR A 791 -19.30 -19.14 -7.13
CA THR A 791 -20.12 -18.75 -5.98
C THR A 791 -19.26 -18.38 -4.76
N GLU A 792 -18.19 -19.14 -4.51
CA GLU A 792 -17.21 -18.83 -3.47
C GLU A 792 -16.55 -17.47 -3.74
N ILE A 793 -16.01 -17.26 -4.93
CA ILE A 793 -15.35 -15.99 -5.32
C ILE A 793 -16.30 -14.80 -5.22
N ASP A 794 -17.53 -14.95 -5.70
CA ASP A 794 -18.59 -13.94 -5.61
C ASP A 794 -18.92 -13.59 -4.16
N THR A 795 -18.83 -14.55 -3.24
CA THR A 795 -18.99 -14.31 -1.80
C THR A 795 -17.80 -13.57 -1.22
N ARG A 796 -16.57 -13.91 -1.62
CA ARG A 796 -15.33 -13.31 -1.11
C ARG A 796 -15.13 -11.87 -1.60
N ILE A 797 -15.26 -11.63 -2.91
CA ILE A 797 -15.16 -10.27 -3.47
C ILE A 797 -16.42 -9.46 -3.12
N GLY A 798 -17.59 -10.10 -3.18
CA GLY A 798 -18.90 -9.47 -3.11
C GLY A 798 -19.47 -9.20 -4.50
N VAL A 799 -20.79 -9.28 -4.64
CA VAL A 799 -21.52 -9.00 -5.89
C VAL A 799 -22.58 -7.91 -5.66
N PRO A 800 -22.53 -6.80 -6.40
CA PRO A 800 -23.57 -5.77 -6.33
C PRO A 800 -24.89 -6.31 -6.90
N THR A 801 -26.00 -5.95 -6.27
CA THR A 801 -27.34 -6.29 -6.77
C THR A 801 -27.83 -5.18 -7.67
N ARG A 802 -28.28 -5.55 -8.88
CA ARG A 802 -28.91 -4.63 -9.83
C ARG A 802 -30.39 -4.93 -9.95
N SER A 803 -31.20 -3.89 -10.01
CA SER A 803 -32.66 -3.97 -10.11
C SER A 803 -33.17 -3.15 -11.30
N GLY A 804 -34.46 -3.28 -11.58
CA GLY A 804 -35.12 -2.60 -12.70
C GLY A 804 -35.22 -3.46 -13.95
N THR A 805 -35.85 -2.90 -14.98
CA THR A 805 -36.06 -3.58 -16.28
C THR A 805 -35.33 -2.80 -17.35
N GLN A 806 -34.56 -3.51 -18.18
CA GLN A 806 -33.82 -2.92 -19.29
C GLN A 806 -34.76 -2.17 -20.23
N SER A 807 -34.46 -0.89 -20.48
CA SER A 807 -35.06 -0.15 -21.59
C SER A 807 -34.62 -0.76 -22.93
N SER A 808 -35.58 -1.15 -23.76
CA SER A 808 -35.31 -1.92 -24.98
C SER A 808 -35.72 -1.20 -26.26
N SER A 809 -36.29 0.01 -26.16
CA SER A 809 -36.90 0.73 -27.28
C SER A 809 -36.64 2.23 -27.23
N PHE A 810 -36.79 2.87 -28.39
CA PHE A 810 -36.71 4.33 -28.57
C PHE A 810 -37.66 5.08 -27.63
N LYS A 811 -37.22 6.22 -27.07
CA LYS A 811 -37.92 7.11 -26.12
C LYS A 811 -38.25 6.48 -24.78
N GLN A 812 -37.41 5.58 -24.29
CA GLN A 812 -37.56 4.99 -22.96
C GLN A 812 -36.36 5.32 -22.09
N TYR A 813 -36.62 5.98 -20.96
CA TYR A 813 -35.61 6.27 -19.96
C TYR A 813 -34.91 4.99 -19.47
N PRO A 814 -33.63 5.07 -19.08
CA PRO A 814 -32.91 3.97 -18.46
C PRO A 814 -33.64 3.46 -17.21
N GLY A 815 -33.71 2.15 -17.05
CA GLY A 815 -34.43 1.50 -15.96
C GLY A 815 -33.56 0.67 -15.03
N ILE A 816 -32.32 0.35 -15.40
CA ILE A 816 -31.42 -0.48 -14.59
C ILE A 816 -30.57 0.40 -13.66
N TYR A 817 -30.51 0.01 -12.40
CA TYR A 817 -29.71 0.66 -11.37
C TYR A 817 -29.07 -0.36 -10.43
N VAL A 818 -28.04 0.05 -9.69
CA VAL A 818 -27.48 -0.72 -8.57
C VAL A 818 -28.40 -0.48 -7.36
N SER A 819 -29.09 -1.52 -6.90
CA SER A 819 -30.05 -1.41 -5.80
C SER A 819 -29.42 -1.62 -4.43
N ALA A 820 -28.36 -2.42 -4.35
CA ALA A 820 -27.63 -2.71 -3.13
C ALA A 820 -26.18 -3.08 -3.44
N VAL A 821 -25.27 -2.64 -2.57
CA VAL A 821 -23.90 -3.17 -2.50
C VAL A 821 -23.84 -4.29 -1.45
N PRO A 822 -22.88 -5.23 -1.55
CA PRO A 822 -22.62 -6.20 -0.50
C PRO A 822 -22.53 -5.53 0.87
N ALA A 823 -23.21 -6.11 1.86
CA ALA A 823 -23.24 -5.54 3.20
C ALA A 823 -21.87 -5.65 3.89
N ALA A 824 -21.48 -4.60 4.61
CA ALA A 824 -20.46 -4.70 5.66
C ALA A 824 -21.11 -5.47 6.81
N ASN A 825 -20.87 -6.78 6.89
CA ASN A 825 -21.56 -7.65 7.83
C ASN A 825 -21.33 -7.20 9.30
N THR A 826 -22.40 -7.01 10.08
CA THR A 826 -22.35 -6.61 11.49
C THR A 826 -22.37 -7.79 12.46
N THR A 827 -22.48 -9.03 11.96
CA THR A 827 -22.74 -10.21 12.79
C THR A 827 -21.94 -11.42 12.28
N SER A 828 -20.73 -11.59 12.81
CA SER A 828 -19.91 -12.83 12.79
C SER A 828 -19.49 -13.42 11.43
N GLY A 829 -19.73 -12.76 10.30
CA GLY A 829 -19.22 -13.19 8.98
C GLY A 829 -18.22 -12.20 8.40
N HIS A 830 -17.40 -12.66 7.46
CA HIS A 830 -16.37 -11.85 6.81
C HIS A 830 -16.98 -10.73 5.97
N VAL A 831 -16.36 -9.54 5.98
CA VAL A 831 -16.70 -8.45 5.07
C VAL A 831 -16.14 -8.79 3.68
N PRO A 832 -16.95 -8.74 2.61
CA PRO A 832 -16.44 -8.98 1.26
C PRO A 832 -15.31 -8.01 0.90
N TYR A 833 -14.29 -8.49 0.20
CA TYR A 833 -13.08 -7.72 -0.09
C TYR A 833 -13.36 -6.45 -0.88
N GLY A 834 -14.24 -6.51 -1.90
CA GLY A 834 -14.66 -5.33 -2.64
C GLY A 834 -15.40 -4.31 -1.75
N ARG A 835 -16.12 -4.78 -0.72
CA ARG A 835 -16.76 -3.92 0.27
C ARG A 835 -15.73 -3.28 1.21
N ALA A 836 -14.73 -4.02 1.65
CA ALA A 836 -13.64 -3.47 2.47
C ALA A 836 -12.79 -2.43 1.70
N ILE A 837 -12.55 -2.64 0.40
CA ILE A 837 -11.92 -1.66 -0.49
C ILE A 837 -12.80 -0.40 -0.60
N TYR A 838 -14.11 -0.58 -0.84
CA TYR A 838 -15.07 0.53 -0.91
C TYR A 838 -15.08 1.36 0.38
N ASP A 839 -15.26 0.72 1.55
CA ASP A 839 -15.34 1.40 2.83
C ASP A 839 -14.03 2.16 3.12
N SER A 840 -12.88 1.54 2.84
CA SER A 840 -11.57 2.20 2.95
C SER A 840 -11.49 3.45 2.06
N CYS A 841 -11.80 3.33 0.76
CA CYS A 841 -11.80 4.47 -0.16
C CYS A 841 -12.79 5.57 0.27
N ASN A 842 -13.95 5.17 0.81
CA ASN A 842 -14.99 6.09 1.27
C ASN A 842 -14.54 6.88 2.51
N TYR A 843 -13.77 6.28 3.42
CA TYR A 843 -13.16 7.03 4.51
C TYR A 843 -12.11 8.05 4.05
N LEU A 844 -11.39 7.75 2.95
CA LEU A 844 -10.37 8.65 2.40
C LEU A 844 -10.99 9.81 1.62
N LEU A 845 -12.02 9.53 0.82
CA LEU A 845 -12.52 10.43 -0.22
C LEU A 845 -13.97 10.90 0.00
N GLY A 846 -14.77 10.13 0.73
CA GLY A 846 -16.17 10.41 0.98
C GLY A 846 -16.36 11.65 1.83
N ASP A 847 -17.52 12.26 1.69
CA ASP A 847 -17.86 13.57 2.20
C ASP A 847 -18.02 13.61 3.74
N THR A 848 -18.25 12.44 4.37
CA THR A 848 -18.39 12.31 5.83
C THR A 848 -17.07 12.54 6.58
N LEU A 849 -15.94 11.99 6.08
CA LEU A 849 -14.63 12.14 6.72
C LEU A 849 -13.65 13.00 5.92
N LYS A 850 -13.67 12.92 4.57
CA LYS A 850 -12.83 13.70 3.63
C LYS A 850 -11.34 13.70 3.96
N LEU A 851 -10.82 12.71 4.66
CA LEU A 851 -9.49 12.82 5.27
C LEU A 851 -8.39 13.00 4.21
N GLY A 852 -8.42 12.24 3.12
CA GLY A 852 -7.45 12.39 2.02
C GLY A 852 -7.68 13.64 1.17
N VAL A 853 -8.94 14.05 0.98
CA VAL A 853 -9.31 15.27 0.23
C VAL A 853 -8.82 16.52 0.95
N GLN A 854 -9.19 16.68 2.22
CA GLN A 854 -8.79 17.82 3.04
C GLN A 854 -7.27 17.95 3.10
N LEU A 855 -6.61 16.80 3.23
CA LEU A 855 -5.16 16.74 3.31
C LEU A 855 -4.44 17.22 2.06
N ILE A 856 -4.83 16.71 0.88
CA ILE A 856 -4.24 17.17 -0.39
C ILE A 856 -4.56 18.65 -0.61
N GLN A 857 -5.75 19.12 -0.22
CA GLN A 857 -6.12 20.53 -0.30
C GLN A 857 -5.26 21.41 0.62
N ASP A 858 -4.99 20.99 1.85
CA ASP A 858 -4.13 21.71 2.79
C ASP A 858 -2.69 21.82 2.24
N ILE A 859 -2.19 20.76 1.62
CA ILE A 859 -0.87 20.77 0.95
C ILE A 859 -0.88 21.65 -0.30
N GLN A 860 -1.95 21.65 -1.10
CA GLN A 860 -2.10 22.56 -2.25
C GLN A 860 -2.16 24.03 -1.79
N GLY A 861 -2.82 24.32 -0.66
CA GLY A 861 -2.85 25.65 -0.04
C GLY A 861 -1.52 26.08 0.57
N LEU A 862 -0.59 25.15 0.79
CA LEU A 862 0.75 25.45 1.27
C LEU A 862 1.53 26.35 0.31
N THR A 863 1.38 26.11 -0.99
CA THR A 863 2.00 26.93 -2.05
C THR A 863 1.54 28.39 -1.95
N ASP A 864 0.25 28.63 -1.69
CA ASP A 864 -0.29 29.97 -1.51
C ASP A 864 0.26 30.65 -0.23
N LEU A 865 0.42 29.89 0.86
CA LEU A 865 1.03 30.38 2.10
C LEU A 865 2.51 30.72 1.91
N VAL A 866 3.26 29.87 1.21
CA VAL A 866 4.67 30.11 0.85
C VAL A 866 4.78 31.37 -0.01
N ASP A 867 3.91 31.54 -1.00
CA ASP A 867 3.88 32.71 -1.88
C ASP A 867 3.49 34.00 -1.13
N LEU A 868 2.59 33.91 -0.16
CA LEU A 868 2.21 35.02 0.70
C LEU A 868 3.41 35.49 1.55
N VAL A 869 4.17 34.52 2.10
CA VAL A 869 5.42 34.79 2.84
C VAL A 869 6.48 35.40 1.92
N LYS A 870 6.70 34.85 0.72
CA LYS A 870 7.62 35.40 -0.28
C LYS A 870 7.28 36.86 -0.62
N LYS A 871 6.00 37.16 -0.87
CA LYS A 871 5.52 38.53 -1.16
C LYS A 871 5.70 39.48 0.01
N ALA A 872 5.47 39.03 1.24
CA ALA A 872 5.69 39.84 2.44
C ALA A 872 7.18 40.17 2.64
N ARG A 873 8.06 39.18 2.41
CA ARG A 873 9.52 39.35 2.52
C ARG A 873 10.10 40.22 1.41
N ASN A 874 9.63 40.07 0.18
CA ASN A 874 9.96 40.95 -0.94
C ASN A 874 9.68 42.42 -0.61
N LYS A 875 8.54 42.69 0.04
CA LYS A 875 8.24 44.04 0.53
C LYS A 875 9.25 44.51 1.57
N TYR A 876 9.56 43.69 2.57
CA TYR A 876 10.53 44.02 3.63
C TYR A 876 11.93 44.36 3.08
N GLU A 877 12.48 43.55 2.17
CA GLU A 877 13.81 43.77 1.59
C GLU A 877 13.88 45.03 0.71
N ILE A 878 12.84 45.29 -0.08
CA ILE A 878 12.72 46.52 -0.88
C ILE A 878 12.71 47.76 0.03
N TYR A 879 12.04 47.69 1.19
CA TYR A 879 12.01 48.80 2.15
C TYR A 879 13.32 48.98 2.92
N ASN A 880 14.14 47.93 3.06
CA ASN A 880 15.49 47.99 3.64
C ASN A 880 16.59 48.33 2.62
N GLY A 881 16.23 48.73 1.40
CA GLY A 881 17.18 49.23 0.41
C GLY A 881 17.92 48.13 -0.37
N ARG A 882 17.49 46.86 -0.28
CA ARG A 882 18.01 45.78 -1.11
C ARG A 882 17.16 45.65 -2.38
N ALA A 883 17.82 45.65 -3.53
CA ALA A 883 17.19 45.87 -4.85
C ALA A 883 16.71 44.60 -5.58
N LYS A 884 16.55 43.45 -4.90
CA LYS A 884 16.17 42.20 -5.57
C LYS A 884 14.79 41.69 -5.12
N GLU A 885 13.94 41.45 -6.11
CA GLU A 885 12.80 40.53 -6.02
C GLU A 885 13.33 39.11 -5.85
N TYR A 886 12.90 38.41 -4.79
CA TYR A 886 12.84 36.96 -4.77
C TYR A 886 11.83 36.53 -5.84
N SER A 887 12.31 35.87 -6.90
CA SER A 887 11.49 35.23 -7.94
C SER A 887 10.89 33.92 -7.46
#